data_AF-A0A349ZV42-F1
#
_entry.id   AF-A0A349ZV42-F1
#
_cell.length_a   1.000
_cell.length_b   1.000
_cell.length_c   1.000
_cell.angle_alpha   90.00
_cell.angle_beta   90.00
_cell.angle_gamma   90.00
#
_symmetry.space_group_name_H-M   'P 1'
#
loop_
_entity.id
_entity.type
_entity.pdbx_description
1 polymer ?
#
loop_
_entity_poly.entity_id
_entity_poly.type
_entity_poly.pdbx_seq_one_letter_code
_entity_poly.pdbx_strand_id
1 'polypeptide(L)'
;DAVPMFGRLMETAAARGLSFGLKLTNTFPVDVKAGELPSEEMYMAGRSLFPLTIHLARLISDEFEGKLRISFSGGAVVQNISDIYRTGIRPITMATNILKPGGYERLAQIGETIKEVKPECPEGIALERLRALDDGAGGNSLYRKGPKPLPKRHIEKELPLFSCFSAPCREGCPINQDIPAYLKAMEENDPEKAFNIILERNALPFITGTICPHHCGDKCMRNYYEESLHIRDTKLRAANEAYDKVLPALTASACPGAEKALKDRRVAVVGGGPAGLSAAYFLSRAGIFVTIFEKEDTLGGIVRHAIPEFRIPQSCIEKDISICLSHGAEVKTGTEITSVKELKDQGYTDVILCIGAEKPGDMSLEYGEAEDAVEFLKKVRSAPESVNPGKNVVVLGGGNTAMDTARAAKRLKGVEAVRLVYRRTKRYMPADEEELGAALKDGVEFMELLAPIGVKDGVLTCSVMELGEADSTGRRSPVDTGRTADIPADTVIAAVGEAVETGLYEALGTELDKKGRPVTDQNMETSVKGVYAAGDGRRGPATVVEAISDAARAAKAIAGINLDRYVDDNKTDDLKALQDKKGVICTDLTSFPDKRCLGCPSVCAVCADVCPNRANVCIELPDHDTPEILHIDGMCNECGNCAVFCPYEGAPYRDKFTLYNSRIDFENSKNNGFAVLGNDSFLLRLDGKEETVDLKGAERISAEAAAMIKAVIRDNSRLLY
;
A
#
# COMPACT_ATOMS: atom_id res chain seq x y z
N ASP A 1 27.11 33.17 19.16
CA ASP A 1 26.96 34.56 18.66
C ASP A 1 25.62 35.21 18.98
N ALA A 2 24.48 34.54 18.78
CA ALA A 2 23.16 35.14 19.01
C ALA A 2 22.79 35.37 20.50
N VAL A 3 23.29 34.53 21.43
CA VAL A 3 22.95 34.60 22.86
C VAL A 3 23.23 35.97 23.50
N PRO A 4 24.43 36.57 23.40
CA PRO A 4 24.68 37.91 23.94
C PRO A 4 23.78 38.99 23.34
N MET A 5 23.38 38.84 22.06
CA MET A 5 22.46 39.77 21.41
C MET A 5 21.05 39.66 22.01
N PHE A 6 20.55 38.45 22.26
CA PHE A 6 19.25 38.24 22.89
C PHE A 6 19.20 38.83 24.30
N GLY A 7 20.26 38.68 25.10
CA GLY A 7 20.36 39.33 26.42
C GLY A 7 20.21 40.85 26.35
N ARG A 8 20.96 41.51 25.45
CA ARG A 8 20.83 42.97 25.24
C ARG A 8 19.43 43.37 24.79
N LEU A 9 18.79 42.60 23.91
CA LEU A 9 17.43 42.88 23.44
C LEU A 9 16.39 42.73 24.56
N MET A 10 16.53 41.74 25.45
CA MET A 10 15.68 41.58 26.63
C MET A 10 15.78 42.78 27.57
N GLU A 11 16.99 43.22 27.91
CA GLU A 11 17.23 44.40 28.75
C GLU A 11 16.66 45.67 28.11
N THR A 12 16.91 45.83 26.80
CA THR A 12 16.46 46.98 26.00
C THR A 12 14.94 47.05 25.89
N ALA A 13 14.26 45.90 25.81
CA ALA A 13 12.81 45.82 25.82
C ALA A 13 12.25 46.14 27.22
N ALA A 14 12.83 45.56 28.27
CA ALA A 14 12.41 45.79 29.65
C ALA A 14 12.52 47.27 30.05
N ALA A 15 13.62 47.95 29.66
CA ALA A 15 13.81 49.39 29.87
C ALA A 15 12.74 50.28 29.19
N ARG A 16 12.01 49.74 28.21
CA ARG A 16 10.91 50.43 27.50
C ARG A 16 9.52 49.94 27.91
N GLY A 17 9.39 49.06 28.91
CA GLY A 17 8.12 48.44 29.28
C GLY A 17 7.58 47.47 28.22
N LEU A 18 8.47 46.93 27.38
CA LEU A 18 8.16 45.96 26.32
C LEU A 18 8.72 44.58 26.68
N SER A 19 8.28 43.56 25.93
CA SER A 19 8.83 42.19 26.03
C SER A 19 9.50 41.78 24.73
N PHE A 20 10.62 41.06 24.83
CA PHE A 20 11.30 40.43 23.72
C PHE A 20 11.02 38.92 23.73
N GLY A 21 10.89 38.33 22.55
CA GLY A 21 10.69 36.90 22.38
C GLY A 21 11.32 36.41 21.08
N LEU A 22 11.59 35.11 21.02
CA LEU A 22 12.23 34.45 19.90
C LEU A 22 11.23 33.54 19.18
N LYS A 23 11.11 33.69 17.86
CA LYS A 23 10.38 32.75 17.03
C LYS A 23 11.33 31.68 16.51
N LEU A 24 11.11 30.43 16.91
CA LEU A 24 11.86 29.29 16.43
C LEU A 24 11.35 28.84 15.05
N THR A 25 12.25 28.21 14.31
CA THR A 25 12.14 28.09 12.84
C THR A 25 10.91 27.32 12.37
N ASN A 26 10.36 27.75 11.23
CA ASN A 26 9.29 27.09 10.51
C ASN A 26 9.80 26.00 9.55
N THR A 27 11.03 26.18 9.06
CA THR A 27 11.67 25.35 8.04
C THR A 27 13.17 25.26 8.31
N PHE A 28 13.80 24.17 7.90
CA PHE A 28 15.25 24.02 8.02
C PHE A 28 15.81 23.59 6.65
N PRO A 29 16.71 24.37 6.04
CA PRO A 29 17.28 24.01 4.75
C PRO A 29 18.11 22.72 4.86
N VAL A 30 17.95 21.82 3.90
CA VAL A 30 18.67 20.56 3.79
C VAL A 30 19.02 20.29 2.31
N ASP A 31 20.15 19.65 2.07
CA ASP A 31 20.59 19.31 0.72
C ASP A 31 19.69 18.25 0.06
N VAL A 32 19.41 18.42 -1.23
CA VAL A 32 18.74 17.41 -2.07
C VAL A 32 19.78 16.43 -2.62
N LYS A 33 20.19 15.46 -1.80
CA LYS A 33 21.19 14.44 -2.22
C LYS A 33 20.63 13.30 -3.05
N ALA A 34 19.30 13.18 -3.09
CA ALA A 34 18.61 12.06 -3.73
C ALA A 34 18.03 12.39 -5.11
N GLY A 35 18.24 13.61 -5.63
CA GLY A 35 17.70 14.05 -6.92
C GLY A 35 16.17 14.08 -6.99
N GLU A 36 15.49 14.11 -5.83
CA GLU A 36 14.04 14.05 -5.70
C GLU A 36 13.35 15.35 -6.17
N LEU A 37 14.10 16.45 -6.17
CA LEU A 37 13.66 17.78 -6.59
C LEU A 37 14.71 18.39 -7.52
N PRO A 38 14.32 19.27 -8.47
CA PRO A 38 15.23 19.95 -9.40
C PRO A 38 16.03 21.09 -8.74
N SER A 39 16.27 21.03 -7.43
CA SER A 39 16.92 22.05 -6.61
C SER A 39 18.09 21.42 -5.84
N GLU A 40 19.11 22.22 -5.47
CA GLU A 40 20.20 21.78 -4.60
C GLU A 40 19.79 21.72 -3.12
N GLU A 41 18.82 22.55 -2.74
CA GLU A 41 18.30 22.64 -1.37
C GLU A 41 16.79 22.41 -1.34
N MET A 42 16.31 21.85 -0.23
CA MET A 42 14.91 21.73 0.13
C MET A 42 14.69 22.11 1.60
N TYR A 43 13.45 22.32 2.00
CA TYR A 43 13.12 22.72 3.38
C TYR A 43 12.49 21.55 4.15
N MET A 44 13.17 21.10 5.20
CA MET A 44 12.58 20.21 6.19
C MET A 44 11.58 20.99 7.04
N ALA A 45 10.37 20.45 7.16
CA ALA A 45 9.29 21.09 7.90
C ALA A 45 8.33 20.04 8.51
N GLY A 46 7.41 20.50 9.36
CA GLY A 46 6.43 19.61 9.99
C GLY A 46 7.07 18.64 10.98
N ARG A 47 6.50 17.44 11.09
CA ARG A 47 6.83 16.45 12.14
C ARG A 47 8.32 16.10 12.24
N SER A 48 9.03 16.04 11.11
CA SER A 48 10.47 15.73 11.10
C SER A 48 11.35 16.84 11.68
N LEU A 49 10.86 18.08 11.68
CA LEU A 49 11.56 19.23 12.25
C LEU A 49 11.43 19.31 13.78
N PHE A 50 10.45 18.62 14.36
CA PHE A 50 10.14 18.70 15.79
C PHE A 50 11.33 18.41 16.73
N PRO A 51 12.08 17.30 16.57
CA PRO A 51 13.20 17.00 17.47
C PRO A 51 14.28 18.09 17.47
N LEU A 52 14.58 18.69 16.31
CA LEU A 52 15.58 19.76 16.22
C LEU A 52 15.08 21.05 16.87
N THR A 53 13.83 21.43 16.58
CA THR A 53 13.28 22.69 17.10
C THR A 53 13.02 22.63 18.60
N ILE A 54 12.58 21.48 19.14
CA ILE A 54 12.38 21.35 20.59
C ILE A 54 13.72 21.31 21.34
N HIS A 55 14.74 20.68 20.77
CA HIS A 55 16.09 20.71 21.32
C HIS A 55 16.66 22.13 21.33
N LEU A 56 16.49 22.90 20.25
CA LEU A 56 16.87 24.30 20.21
C LEU A 56 16.11 25.13 21.26
N ALA A 57 14.81 24.85 21.44
CA ALA A 57 14.01 25.51 22.48
C ALA A 57 14.58 25.26 23.87
N ARG A 58 15.00 24.02 24.16
CA ARG A 58 15.66 23.65 25.42
C ARG A 58 16.95 24.43 25.62
N LEU A 59 17.88 24.38 24.65
CA LEU A 59 19.18 25.07 24.76
C LEU A 59 19.02 26.56 25.08
N ILE A 60 18.08 27.22 24.41
CA ILE A 60 17.80 28.64 24.62
C ILE A 60 17.11 28.88 25.96
N SER A 61 16.17 28.02 26.35
CA SER A 61 15.47 28.18 27.63
C SER A 61 16.41 27.94 28.82
N ASP A 62 17.31 26.97 28.74
CA ASP A 62 18.33 26.70 29.75
C ASP A 62 19.26 27.91 29.93
N GLU A 63 19.73 28.52 28.83
CA GLU A 63 20.59 29.71 28.84
C GLU A 63 19.94 30.92 29.53
N PHE A 64 18.64 31.15 29.30
CA PHE A 64 17.91 32.30 29.83
C PHE A 64 17.05 31.96 31.05
N GLU A 65 17.27 30.82 31.70
CA GLU A 65 16.50 30.35 32.87
C GLU A 65 14.97 30.38 32.65
N GLY A 66 14.53 30.09 31.42
CA GLY A 66 13.13 30.12 31.01
C GLY A 66 12.49 31.52 30.91
N LYS A 67 13.26 32.60 31.07
CA LYS A 67 12.76 33.99 31.02
C LYS A 67 12.52 34.48 29.59
N LEU A 68 13.27 33.98 28.62
CA LEU A 68 13.10 34.35 27.21
C LEU A 68 11.85 33.67 26.63
N ARG A 69 10.89 34.47 26.15
CA ARG A 69 9.66 33.96 25.54
C ARG A 69 9.95 33.29 24.20
N ILE A 70 9.30 32.16 23.94
CA ILE A 70 9.45 31.38 22.72
C ILE A 70 8.12 31.28 21.97
N SER A 71 8.14 31.66 20.69
CA SER A 71 7.16 31.24 19.69
C SER A 71 7.69 30.02 18.94
N PHE A 72 6.86 29.00 18.76
CA PHE A 72 7.29 27.71 18.20
C PHE A 72 6.62 27.44 16.86
N SER A 73 7.41 26.99 15.87
CA SER A 73 6.92 26.67 14.52
C SER A 73 7.51 25.38 13.96
N GLY A 74 8.02 24.48 14.81
CA GLY A 74 8.74 23.27 14.38
C GLY A 74 7.94 21.99 14.56
N GLY A 75 6.91 21.74 13.76
CA GLY A 75 6.27 20.42 13.73
C GLY A 75 5.29 20.09 14.85
N ALA A 76 4.57 21.10 15.35
CA ALA A 76 3.44 20.87 16.25
C ALA A 76 2.31 20.12 15.52
N VAL A 77 1.77 19.10 16.18
CA VAL A 77 0.70 18.19 15.72
C VAL A 77 -0.20 17.79 16.90
N VAL A 78 -1.33 17.16 16.63
CA VAL A 78 -2.28 16.76 17.70
C VAL A 78 -1.62 15.89 18.80
N GLN A 79 -0.63 15.07 18.43
CA GLN A 79 0.07 14.17 19.36
C GLN A 79 0.99 14.90 20.35
N ASN A 80 1.46 16.12 20.06
CA ASN A 80 2.45 16.81 20.89
C ASN A 80 2.05 18.24 21.31
N ILE A 81 0.95 18.78 20.76
CA ILE A 81 0.56 20.18 20.97
C ILE A 81 0.30 20.51 22.44
N SER A 82 -0.37 19.62 23.18
CA SER A 82 -0.65 19.84 24.61
C SER A 82 0.62 19.88 25.44
N ASP A 83 1.61 19.06 25.10
CA ASP A 83 2.88 19.04 25.84
C ASP A 83 3.72 20.28 25.53
N ILE A 84 3.76 20.73 24.27
CA ILE A 84 4.36 22.02 23.90
C ILE A 84 3.69 23.14 24.69
N TYR A 85 2.36 23.19 24.71
CA TYR A 85 1.61 24.24 25.41
C TYR A 85 1.88 24.24 26.93
N ARG A 86 1.97 23.06 27.57
CA ARG A 86 2.27 22.92 29.01
C ARG A 86 3.66 23.44 29.40
N THR A 87 4.59 23.57 28.45
CA THR A 87 5.90 24.20 28.71
C THR A 87 5.82 25.71 28.88
N GLY A 88 4.72 26.36 28.47
CA GLY A 88 4.60 27.83 28.45
C GLY A 88 4.96 28.48 27.11
N ILE A 89 5.43 27.70 26.14
CA ILE A 89 5.70 28.15 24.76
C ILE A 89 4.43 28.73 24.12
N ARG A 90 4.52 29.96 23.62
CA ARG A 90 3.43 30.65 22.91
C ARG A 90 3.92 31.88 22.12
N PRO A 91 3.32 32.18 20.95
CA PRO A 91 2.32 31.37 20.23
C PRO A 91 2.93 30.14 19.54
N ILE A 92 2.10 29.11 19.31
CA ILE A 92 2.45 27.89 18.59
C ILE A 92 1.87 27.97 17.17
N THR A 93 2.72 27.85 16.16
CA THR A 93 2.37 27.91 14.73
C THR A 93 2.28 26.51 14.15
N MET A 94 1.22 26.23 13.38
CA MET A 94 0.92 24.90 12.82
C MET A 94 0.75 24.91 11.29
N ALA A 95 1.38 25.86 10.59
CA ALA A 95 1.20 26.07 9.15
C ALA A 95 1.36 24.78 8.32
N THR A 96 2.40 23.98 8.59
CA THR A 96 2.62 22.71 7.88
C THR A 96 1.57 21.63 8.16
N ASN A 97 0.88 21.69 9.30
CA ASN A 97 -0.19 20.75 9.62
C ASN A 97 -1.51 21.14 8.94
N ILE A 98 -1.76 22.45 8.83
CA ILE A 98 -2.94 23.01 8.14
C ILE A 98 -2.92 22.66 6.65
N LEU A 99 -1.74 22.66 6.01
CA LEU A 99 -1.58 22.32 4.59
C LEU A 99 -1.63 20.81 4.27
N LYS A 100 -1.91 19.95 5.27
CA LYS A 100 -2.15 18.52 5.06
C LYS A 100 -3.63 18.24 4.84
N PRO A 101 -3.99 17.09 4.24
CA PRO A 101 -5.38 16.65 4.15
C PRO A 101 -6.12 16.78 5.50
N GLY A 102 -7.31 17.38 5.47
CA GLY A 102 -8.14 17.66 6.67
C GLY A 102 -7.53 18.62 7.69
N GLY A 103 -6.47 19.35 7.33
CA GLY A 103 -5.69 20.17 8.27
C GLY A 103 -6.42 21.39 8.79
N TYR A 104 -7.29 22.01 7.99
CA TYR A 104 -8.11 23.14 8.43
C TYR A 104 -9.18 22.68 9.43
N GLU A 105 -9.87 21.58 9.16
CA GLU A 105 -10.90 21.01 10.03
C GLU A 105 -10.30 20.51 11.36
N ARG A 106 -9.06 19.98 11.33
CA ARG A 106 -8.33 19.50 12.51
C ARG A 106 -8.08 20.56 13.56
N LEU A 107 -8.15 21.85 13.22
CA LEU A 107 -8.04 22.92 14.21
C LEU A 107 -9.09 22.80 15.32
N ALA A 108 -10.28 22.25 15.03
CA ALA A 108 -11.28 21.96 16.05
C ALA A 108 -10.80 20.90 17.05
N GLN A 109 -10.25 19.78 16.56
CA GLN A 109 -9.68 18.72 17.41
C GLN A 109 -8.53 19.25 18.28
N ILE A 110 -7.64 20.06 17.69
CA ILE A 110 -6.52 20.68 18.39
C ILE A 110 -7.02 21.63 19.49
N GLY A 111 -8.04 22.44 19.18
CA GLY A 111 -8.66 23.36 20.13
C GLY A 111 -9.20 22.64 21.37
N GLU A 112 -9.96 21.56 21.18
CA GLU A 112 -10.46 20.75 22.31
C GLU A 112 -9.31 20.08 23.09
N THR A 113 -8.30 19.57 22.39
CA THR A 113 -7.10 18.95 23.02
C THR A 113 -6.34 19.93 23.91
N ILE A 114 -6.27 21.21 23.53
CA ILE A 114 -5.63 22.27 24.34
C ILE A 114 -6.53 22.71 25.49
N LYS A 115 -7.85 22.79 25.29
CA LYS A 115 -8.82 23.22 26.30
C LYS A 115 -8.82 22.32 27.54
N GLU A 116 -8.52 21.03 27.38
CA GLU A 116 -8.35 20.07 28.47
C GLU A 116 -7.10 20.36 29.34
N VAL A 117 -6.14 21.12 28.82
CA VAL A 117 -4.98 21.58 29.58
C VAL A 117 -5.41 22.73 30.49
N LYS A 118 -5.62 22.44 31.79
CA LYS A 118 -5.90 23.45 32.83
C LYS A 118 -4.94 24.65 32.72
N PRO A 119 -5.37 25.88 33.04
CA PRO A 119 -4.56 27.08 32.90
C PRO A 119 -3.51 27.22 34.03
N GLU A 120 -2.69 26.20 34.27
CA GLU A 120 -1.39 26.37 34.95
C GLU A 120 -0.36 26.76 33.89
N CYS A 121 -0.57 27.93 33.27
CA CYS A 121 0.33 28.47 32.27
C CYS A 121 1.41 29.29 32.98
N PRO A 122 2.67 28.84 33.00
CA PRO A 122 3.76 29.59 33.62
C PRO A 122 3.96 30.96 32.94
N GLU A 123 4.42 31.97 33.69
CA GLU A 123 4.74 33.30 33.13
C GLU A 123 5.92 33.26 32.13
N GLY A 124 6.78 32.24 32.25
CA GLY A 124 7.89 31.93 31.33
C GLY A 124 7.84 30.48 30.85
N ILE A 125 9.00 29.91 30.53
CA ILE A 125 9.13 28.52 30.09
C ILE A 125 9.41 27.61 31.30
N ALA A 126 8.61 26.56 31.47
CA ALA A 126 8.81 25.53 32.47
C ALA A 126 9.92 24.56 32.03
N LEU A 127 11.14 24.80 32.50
CA LEU A 127 12.36 24.07 32.09
C LEU A 127 12.24 22.55 32.23
N GLU A 128 11.75 22.06 33.37
CA GLU A 128 11.63 20.61 33.59
C GLU A 128 10.68 19.93 32.61
N ARG A 129 9.56 20.58 32.27
CA ARG A 129 8.61 20.07 31.26
C ARG A 129 9.23 20.08 29.86
N LEU A 130 9.98 21.13 29.54
CA LEU A 130 10.65 21.25 28.24
C LEU A 130 11.78 20.20 28.07
N ARG A 131 12.58 19.99 29.11
CA ARG A 131 13.63 18.95 29.13
C ARG A 131 13.03 17.56 28.93
N ALA A 132 11.97 17.24 29.67
CA ALA A 132 11.27 15.96 29.50
C ALA A 132 10.70 15.76 28.08
N LEU A 133 10.16 16.81 27.47
CA LEU A 133 9.64 16.77 26.10
C LEU A 133 10.75 16.56 25.06
N ASP A 134 11.90 17.22 25.23
CA ASP A 134 13.09 17.03 24.39
C ASP A 134 13.69 15.62 24.53
N ASP A 135 13.92 15.18 25.77
CA ASP A 135 14.48 13.85 26.07
C ASP A 135 13.60 12.72 25.49
N GLY A 136 12.27 12.90 25.50
CA GLY A 136 11.32 11.97 24.92
C GLY A 136 11.28 11.95 23.38
N ALA A 137 11.72 13.01 22.70
CA ALA A 137 11.62 13.13 21.25
C ALA A 137 12.53 12.12 20.52
N GLY A 138 13.74 11.89 21.05
CA GLY A 138 14.72 11.00 20.42
C GLY A 138 14.26 9.54 20.33
N GLY A 139 13.52 9.03 21.33
CA GLY A 139 13.04 7.65 21.38
C GLY A 139 11.70 7.41 20.68
N ASN A 140 10.98 8.45 20.30
CA ASN A 140 9.62 8.34 19.79
C ASN A 140 9.59 7.97 18.30
N SER A 141 8.91 6.87 17.96
CA SER A 141 8.76 6.38 16.58
C SER A 141 8.08 7.41 15.66
N LEU A 142 7.26 8.31 16.21
CA LEU A 142 6.60 9.39 15.49
C LEU A 142 7.59 10.28 14.72
N TYR A 143 8.82 10.44 15.23
CA TYR A 143 9.84 11.32 14.65
C TYR A 143 10.97 10.56 13.95
N ARG A 144 10.89 9.22 13.87
CA ARG A 144 11.91 8.38 13.24
C ARG A 144 11.46 7.92 11.85
N LYS A 145 12.42 7.77 10.93
CA LYS A 145 12.18 7.11 9.65
C LYS A 145 12.19 5.59 9.86
N GLY A 146 11.28 4.88 9.19
CA GLY A 146 11.33 3.42 9.13
C GLY A 146 12.61 2.91 8.46
N PRO A 147 12.99 1.64 8.69
CA PRO A 147 14.14 1.01 8.03
C PRO A 147 14.00 0.92 6.50
N LYS A 148 12.76 0.93 5.98
CA LYS A 148 12.47 0.88 4.54
C LYS A 148 12.10 2.27 3.97
N PRO A 149 12.30 2.50 2.67
CA PRO A 149 11.64 3.58 1.96
C PRO A 149 10.11 3.46 2.06
N LEU A 150 9.42 4.59 2.05
CA LEU A 150 7.96 4.57 2.00
C LEU A 150 7.49 3.98 0.66
N PRO A 151 6.44 3.14 0.65
CA PRO A 151 5.87 2.60 -0.57
C PRO A 151 5.20 3.71 -1.40
N LYS A 152 5.11 3.52 -2.72
CA LYS A 152 4.42 4.46 -3.62
C LYS A 152 2.95 4.54 -3.21
N ARG A 153 2.50 5.74 -2.83
CA ARG A 153 1.12 5.98 -2.36
C ARG A 153 0.12 6.18 -3.51
N HIS A 154 0.60 6.65 -4.66
CA HIS A 154 -0.23 6.84 -5.85
C HIS A 154 -0.65 5.52 -6.48
N ILE A 155 -1.86 5.49 -7.03
CA ILE A 155 -2.35 4.39 -7.87
C ILE A 155 -1.80 4.56 -9.29
N GLU A 156 -1.54 3.43 -9.95
CA GLU A 156 -0.96 3.39 -11.30
C GLU A 156 -2.04 3.65 -12.37
N LYS A 157 -2.71 4.80 -12.25
CA LYS A 157 -3.74 5.31 -13.16
C LYS A 157 -3.54 6.81 -13.35
N GLU A 158 -3.76 7.27 -14.57
CA GLU A 158 -3.83 8.70 -14.89
C GLU A 158 -5.03 9.34 -14.20
N LEU A 159 -4.89 10.60 -13.80
CA LEU A 159 -5.98 11.37 -13.20
C LEU A 159 -7.02 11.68 -14.30
N PRO A 160 -8.26 11.15 -14.22
CA PRO A 160 -9.26 11.45 -15.23
C PRO A 160 -9.71 12.91 -15.11
N LEU A 161 -10.10 13.51 -16.24
CA LEU A 161 -10.59 14.89 -16.30
C LEU A 161 -11.83 15.10 -15.40
N PHE A 162 -12.77 14.16 -15.48
CA PHE A 162 -14.00 14.07 -14.67
C PHE A 162 -14.06 12.75 -13.89
N SER A 163 -14.91 12.67 -12.88
CA SER A 163 -15.25 11.49 -12.08
C SER A 163 -14.05 10.80 -11.45
N CYS A 164 -13.17 11.58 -10.81
CA CYS A 164 -11.95 11.04 -10.21
C CYS A 164 -12.15 10.41 -8.82
N PHE A 165 -13.35 10.46 -8.23
CA PHE A 165 -13.57 9.95 -6.89
C PHE A 165 -13.54 8.41 -6.94
N SER A 166 -12.55 7.82 -6.28
CA SER A 166 -12.34 6.37 -6.28
C SER A 166 -11.84 5.90 -4.92
N ALA A 167 -11.77 4.57 -4.74
CA ALA A 167 -11.18 3.95 -3.57
C ALA A 167 -9.75 3.49 -3.89
N PRO A 168 -8.70 4.23 -3.53
CA PRO A 168 -7.32 3.89 -3.92
C PRO A 168 -6.86 2.55 -3.37
N CYS A 169 -7.39 2.14 -2.21
CA CYS A 169 -7.12 0.82 -1.62
C CYS A 169 -7.68 -0.34 -2.47
N ARG A 170 -8.81 -0.13 -3.17
CA ARG A 170 -9.39 -1.10 -4.11
C ARG A 170 -8.54 -1.19 -5.37
N GLU A 171 -8.06 -0.06 -5.87
CA GLU A 171 -7.16 0.02 -7.04
C GLU A 171 -5.79 -0.61 -6.75
N GLY A 172 -5.27 -0.44 -5.55
CA GLY A 172 -4.03 -1.09 -5.10
C GLY A 172 -4.17 -2.58 -4.75
N CYS A 173 -5.38 -3.13 -4.77
CA CYS A 173 -5.62 -4.54 -4.50
C CYS A 173 -5.71 -5.32 -5.83
N PRO A 174 -4.87 -6.36 -6.07
CA PRO A 174 -4.87 -7.09 -7.34
C PRO A 174 -6.21 -7.73 -7.73
N ILE A 175 -7.09 -7.99 -6.77
CA ILE A 175 -8.45 -8.55 -6.99
C ILE A 175 -9.55 -7.49 -6.99
N ASN A 176 -9.18 -6.21 -6.85
CA ASN A 176 -10.10 -5.08 -6.67
C ASN A 176 -11.13 -5.29 -5.57
N GLN A 177 -10.67 -5.75 -4.41
CA GLN A 177 -11.50 -6.00 -3.23
C GLN A 177 -12.32 -4.75 -2.84
N ASP A 178 -13.61 -4.95 -2.58
CA ASP A 178 -14.55 -3.89 -2.17
C ASP A 178 -14.34 -3.53 -0.68
N ILE A 179 -13.18 -2.90 -0.42
CA ILE A 179 -12.67 -2.63 0.93
C ILE A 179 -13.55 -1.66 1.72
N PRO A 180 -13.88 -0.46 1.21
CA PRO A 180 -14.82 0.42 1.90
C PRO A 180 -16.13 -0.27 2.29
N ALA A 181 -16.68 -1.12 1.41
CA ALA A 181 -17.93 -1.82 1.65
C ALA A 181 -17.85 -2.79 2.85
N TYR A 182 -16.87 -3.70 2.89
CA TYR A 182 -16.77 -4.64 4.01
C TYR A 182 -16.31 -3.97 5.32
N LEU A 183 -15.51 -2.90 5.24
CA LEU A 183 -15.14 -2.12 6.43
C LEU A 183 -16.39 -1.45 7.05
N LYS A 184 -17.27 -0.89 6.21
CA LYS A 184 -18.54 -0.31 6.65
C LYS A 184 -19.45 -1.36 7.29
N ALA A 185 -19.59 -2.53 6.67
CA ALA A 185 -20.36 -3.63 7.26
C ALA A 185 -19.82 -4.07 8.63
N MET A 186 -18.49 -4.07 8.82
CA MET A 186 -17.88 -4.35 10.13
C MET A 186 -18.08 -3.21 11.14
N GLU A 187 -18.05 -1.94 10.70
CA GLU A 187 -18.41 -0.78 11.54
C GLU A 187 -19.88 -0.87 12.02
N GLU A 188 -20.76 -1.42 11.18
CA GLU A 188 -22.18 -1.67 11.44
C GLU A 188 -22.44 -2.98 12.23
N ASN A 189 -21.38 -3.71 12.63
CA ASN A 189 -21.44 -4.98 13.35
C ASN A 189 -22.19 -6.09 12.59
N ASP A 190 -22.02 -6.13 11.25
CA ASP A 190 -22.54 -7.16 10.35
C ASP A 190 -21.39 -7.96 9.69
N PRO A 191 -20.77 -8.90 10.43
CA PRO A 191 -19.67 -9.71 9.91
C PRO A 191 -20.10 -10.64 8.78
N GLU A 192 -21.38 -11.04 8.72
CA GLU A 192 -21.90 -11.90 7.65
C GLU A 192 -21.95 -11.15 6.33
N LYS A 193 -22.50 -9.93 6.30
CA LYS A 193 -22.46 -9.09 5.11
C LYS A 193 -21.02 -8.80 4.69
N ALA A 194 -20.17 -8.42 5.65
CA ALA A 194 -18.75 -8.17 5.38
C ALA A 194 -18.07 -9.38 4.74
N PHE A 195 -18.32 -10.58 5.25
CA PHE A 195 -17.72 -11.80 4.74
C PHE A 195 -18.23 -12.17 3.34
N ASN A 196 -19.53 -11.98 3.07
CA ASN A 196 -20.09 -12.17 1.72
C ASN A 196 -19.51 -11.18 0.70
N ILE A 197 -19.34 -9.90 1.07
CA ILE A 197 -18.64 -8.91 0.24
C ILE A 197 -17.22 -9.38 -0.05
N ILE A 198 -16.53 -9.92 0.97
CA ILE A 198 -15.16 -10.42 0.81
C ILE A 198 -15.10 -11.59 -0.17
N LEU A 199 -15.97 -12.57 -0.02
CA LEU A 199 -16.02 -13.81 -0.82
C LEU A 199 -16.37 -13.56 -2.29
N GLU A 200 -17.04 -12.45 -2.62
CA GLU A 200 -17.36 -12.10 -4.00
C GLU A 200 -16.10 -12.14 -4.89
N ARG A 201 -14.99 -11.56 -4.41
CA ARG A 201 -13.71 -11.44 -5.16
C ARG A 201 -12.55 -12.23 -4.59
N ASN A 202 -12.68 -12.77 -3.38
CA ASN A 202 -11.58 -13.39 -2.67
C ASN A 202 -11.93 -14.81 -2.22
N ALA A 203 -11.40 -15.80 -2.94
CA ALA A 203 -11.61 -17.20 -2.63
C ALA A 203 -10.86 -17.67 -1.37
N LEU A 204 -9.82 -16.93 -0.93
CA LEU A 204 -8.93 -17.34 0.16
C LEU A 204 -8.87 -16.27 1.28
N PRO A 205 -10.01 -15.92 1.90
CA PRO A 205 -10.08 -14.86 2.89
C PRO A 205 -9.26 -15.10 4.16
N PHE A 206 -9.03 -16.34 4.58
CA PHE A 206 -8.23 -16.64 5.78
C PHE A 206 -6.74 -16.51 5.49
N ILE A 207 -6.24 -17.07 4.38
CA ILE A 207 -4.86 -16.94 3.94
C ILE A 207 -4.54 -15.46 3.67
N THR A 208 -5.36 -14.78 2.86
CA THR A 208 -5.13 -13.36 2.56
C THR A 208 -5.46 -12.43 3.74
N GLY A 209 -6.18 -12.90 4.74
CA GLY A 209 -6.37 -12.21 6.03
C GLY A 209 -5.18 -12.39 6.98
N THR A 210 -4.25 -13.29 6.67
CA THR A 210 -3.12 -13.62 7.56
C THR A 210 -1.77 -13.21 6.99
N ILE A 211 -1.49 -13.54 5.72
CA ILE A 211 -0.14 -13.41 5.13
C ILE A 211 -0.06 -12.52 3.88
N CYS A 212 -1.16 -11.88 3.47
CA CYS A 212 -1.10 -10.94 2.35
C CYS A 212 -0.19 -9.74 2.70
N PRO A 213 0.54 -9.16 1.73
CA PRO A 213 1.38 -7.98 1.96
C PRO A 213 0.58 -6.67 2.08
N HIS A 214 -0.72 -6.68 1.82
CA HIS A 214 -1.63 -5.53 1.97
C HIS A 214 -1.21 -4.25 1.23
N HIS A 215 -0.82 -4.34 -0.04
CA HIS A 215 -0.60 -3.15 -0.88
C HIS A 215 -1.81 -2.20 -0.98
N CYS A 216 -3.02 -2.69 -0.68
CA CYS A 216 -4.19 -1.84 -0.46
C CYS A 216 -4.01 -0.82 0.69
N GLY A 217 -3.30 -1.20 1.75
CA GLY A 217 -2.86 -0.33 2.84
C GLY A 217 -1.85 0.71 2.36
N ASP A 218 -0.99 0.37 1.40
CA ASP A 218 -0.05 1.32 0.80
C ASP A 218 -0.77 2.49 0.14
N LYS A 219 -1.88 2.22 -0.57
CA LYS A 219 -2.67 3.25 -1.26
C LYS A 219 -3.69 3.97 -0.36
N CYS A 220 -3.86 3.53 0.89
CA CYS A 220 -4.86 4.09 1.77
C CYS A 220 -4.59 5.58 2.06
N MET A 221 -5.58 6.45 1.84
CA MET A 221 -5.43 7.90 2.05
C MET A 221 -5.16 8.28 3.51
N ARG A 222 -5.47 7.40 4.47
CA ARG A 222 -5.15 7.61 5.90
C ARG A 222 -3.66 7.70 6.19
N ASN A 223 -2.77 7.20 5.31
CA ASN A 223 -1.33 7.38 5.45
C ASN A 223 -0.87 8.84 5.42
N TYR A 224 -1.68 9.76 4.86
CA TYR A 224 -1.38 11.20 4.91
C TYR A 224 -1.83 11.87 6.22
N TYR A 225 -2.61 11.17 7.04
CA TYR A 225 -3.11 11.59 8.34
C TYR A 225 -2.28 10.97 9.46
N GLU A 226 -2.24 9.64 9.48
CA GLU A 226 -1.61 8.79 10.49
C GLU A 226 -1.00 7.54 9.83
N GLU A 227 -1.66 6.38 9.94
CA GLU A 227 -1.35 5.12 9.27
C GLU A 227 -2.56 4.56 8.52
N SER A 228 -2.36 3.52 7.71
CA SER A 228 -3.46 2.83 7.03
C SER A 228 -4.49 2.23 8.00
N LEU A 229 -5.65 1.86 7.47
CA LEU A 229 -6.64 1.07 8.19
C LEU A 229 -6.12 -0.37 8.38
N HIS A 230 -6.65 -1.09 9.37
CA HIS A 230 -6.47 -2.53 9.62
C HIS A 230 -7.25 -3.37 8.58
N ILE A 231 -6.99 -3.12 7.30
CA ILE A 231 -7.68 -3.72 6.16
C ILE A 231 -7.54 -5.25 6.19
N ARG A 232 -6.33 -5.75 6.52
CA ARG A 232 -6.04 -7.19 6.69
C ARG A 232 -6.86 -7.77 7.83
N ASP A 233 -6.71 -7.19 9.01
CA ASP A 233 -7.22 -7.76 10.24
C ASP A 233 -8.75 -7.74 10.23
N THR A 234 -9.36 -6.67 9.71
CA THR A 234 -10.83 -6.59 9.56
C THR A 234 -11.35 -7.69 8.64
N LYS A 235 -10.64 -8.01 7.56
CA LYS A 235 -10.99 -9.14 6.68
C LYS A 235 -10.94 -10.47 7.44
N LEU A 236 -9.85 -10.71 8.18
CA LEU A 236 -9.69 -11.95 8.95
C LEU A 236 -10.73 -12.07 10.07
N ARG A 237 -11.07 -10.96 10.72
CA ARG A 237 -12.14 -10.93 11.75
C ARG A 237 -13.50 -11.23 11.16
N ALA A 238 -13.89 -10.55 10.07
CA ALA A 238 -15.15 -10.80 9.38
C ALA A 238 -15.28 -12.28 9.00
N ALA A 239 -14.21 -12.84 8.43
CA ALA A 239 -14.15 -14.26 8.08
C ALA A 239 -14.32 -15.17 9.30
N ASN A 240 -13.60 -14.93 10.40
CA ASN A 240 -13.71 -15.75 11.61
C ASN A 240 -15.10 -15.68 12.26
N GLU A 241 -15.71 -14.49 12.34
CA GLU A 241 -17.01 -14.31 12.98
C GLU A 241 -18.18 -14.88 12.17
N ALA A 242 -18.06 -14.94 10.84
CA ALA A 242 -19.15 -15.36 9.95
C ALA A 242 -18.99 -16.77 9.36
N TYR A 243 -17.81 -17.41 9.47
CA TYR A 243 -17.49 -18.66 8.79
C TYR A 243 -18.53 -19.77 8.97
N ASP A 244 -18.84 -20.12 10.23
CA ASP A 244 -19.72 -21.24 10.56
C ASP A 244 -21.16 -21.02 10.05
N LYS A 245 -21.56 -19.75 9.89
CA LYS A 245 -22.87 -19.37 9.37
C LYS A 245 -22.91 -19.34 7.84
N VAL A 246 -21.86 -18.82 7.21
CA VAL A 246 -21.82 -18.60 5.76
C VAL A 246 -21.47 -19.87 4.99
N LEU A 247 -20.53 -20.69 5.48
CA LEU A 247 -20.06 -21.88 4.76
C LEU A 247 -21.21 -22.82 4.34
N PRO A 248 -22.19 -23.18 5.20
CA PRO A 248 -23.30 -24.06 4.78
C PRO A 248 -24.22 -23.45 3.71
N ALA A 249 -24.24 -22.12 3.58
CA ALA A 249 -25.02 -21.40 2.58
C ALA A 249 -24.30 -21.32 1.21
N LEU A 250 -22.97 -21.53 1.19
CA LEU A 250 -22.21 -21.66 -0.04
C LEU A 250 -22.55 -23.01 -0.68
N THR A 251 -23.55 -22.99 -1.55
CA THR A 251 -24.00 -24.16 -2.30
C THR A 251 -23.84 -23.91 -3.78
N ALA A 252 -23.72 -24.99 -4.56
CA ALA A 252 -23.75 -24.90 -6.02
C ALA A 252 -25.10 -24.31 -6.45
N SER A 253 -25.14 -23.01 -6.73
CA SER A 253 -26.29 -22.41 -7.41
C SER A 253 -26.11 -22.60 -8.90
N ALA A 254 -27.10 -23.20 -9.55
CA ALA A 254 -27.19 -23.13 -11.00
C ALA A 254 -27.22 -21.64 -11.37
N CYS A 255 -26.24 -21.18 -12.16
CA CYS A 255 -26.20 -19.78 -12.58
C CYS A 255 -27.50 -19.47 -13.35
N PRO A 256 -28.42 -18.66 -12.80
CA PRO A 256 -29.72 -18.41 -13.44
C PRO A 256 -29.45 -17.67 -14.74
N GLY A 257 -29.76 -18.29 -15.89
CA GLY A 257 -29.52 -17.72 -17.21
C GLY A 257 -28.19 -18.11 -17.87
N ALA A 258 -27.39 -19.01 -17.29
CA ALA A 258 -26.25 -19.58 -18.02
C ALA A 258 -26.74 -20.32 -19.27
N GLU A 259 -26.30 -19.83 -20.44
CA GLU A 259 -26.56 -20.44 -21.74
C GLU A 259 -26.20 -21.92 -21.71
N LYS A 260 -26.89 -22.75 -22.52
CA LYS A 260 -26.63 -24.19 -22.61
C LYS A 260 -25.14 -24.51 -22.81
N ALA A 261 -24.43 -23.66 -23.56
CA ALA A 261 -22.99 -23.76 -23.82
C ALA A 261 -22.11 -23.72 -22.56
N LEU A 262 -22.53 -23.04 -21.49
CA LEU A 262 -21.79 -23.02 -20.21
C LEU A 262 -21.96 -24.33 -19.42
N LYS A 263 -23.12 -24.99 -19.57
CA LYS A 263 -23.40 -26.28 -18.90
C LYS A 263 -22.63 -27.46 -19.51
N ASP A 264 -22.23 -27.32 -20.77
CA ASP A 264 -21.46 -28.34 -21.50
C ASP A 264 -19.93 -28.18 -21.27
N ARG A 265 -19.48 -27.10 -20.61
CA ARG A 265 -18.07 -26.89 -20.27
C ARG A 265 -17.63 -27.74 -19.10
N ARG A 266 -16.43 -28.31 -19.20
CA ARG A 266 -15.77 -29.10 -18.15
C ARG A 266 -14.34 -28.62 -18.03
N VAL A 267 -13.94 -28.15 -16.85
CA VAL A 267 -12.64 -27.51 -16.66
C VAL A 267 -11.75 -28.40 -15.79
N ALA A 268 -10.54 -28.68 -16.28
CA ALA A 268 -9.48 -29.28 -15.47
C ALA A 268 -8.59 -28.19 -14.90
N VAL A 269 -8.38 -28.19 -13.60
CA VAL A 269 -7.45 -27.29 -12.91
C VAL A 269 -6.25 -28.13 -12.46
N VAL A 270 -5.06 -27.82 -12.95
CA VAL A 270 -3.83 -28.56 -12.64
C VAL A 270 -3.04 -27.82 -11.57
N GLY A 271 -2.99 -28.37 -10.36
CA GLY A 271 -2.41 -27.77 -9.17
C GLY A 271 -3.47 -27.30 -8.18
N GLY A 272 -3.38 -27.77 -6.94
CA GLY A 272 -4.27 -27.49 -5.81
C GLY A 272 -3.77 -26.38 -4.88
N GLY A 273 -2.85 -25.52 -5.35
CA GLY A 273 -2.40 -24.33 -4.64
C GLY A 273 -3.39 -23.15 -4.73
N PRO A 274 -3.00 -21.95 -4.26
CA PRO A 274 -3.88 -20.78 -4.22
C PRO A 274 -4.59 -20.41 -5.53
N ALA A 275 -3.86 -20.46 -6.67
CA ALA A 275 -4.46 -20.18 -7.98
C ALA A 275 -5.52 -21.24 -8.36
N GLY A 276 -5.21 -22.52 -8.14
CA GLY A 276 -6.12 -23.62 -8.48
C GLY A 276 -7.37 -23.66 -7.61
N LEU A 277 -7.21 -23.50 -6.29
CA LEU A 277 -8.33 -23.37 -5.35
C LEU A 277 -9.25 -22.20 -5.75
N SER A 278 -8.67 -21.04 -6.08
CA SER A 278 -9.43 -19.86 -6.50
C SER A 278 -10.16 -20.07 -7.83
N ALA A 279 -9.49 -20.70 -8.81
CA ALA A 279 -10.09 -20.98 -10.11
C ALA A 279 -11.29 -21.94 -9.95
N ALA A 280 -11.11 -22.99 -9.15
CA ALA A 280 -12.17 -23.93 -8.83
C ALA A 280 -13.34 -23.25 -8.11
N TYR A 281 -13.06 -22.40 -7.12
CA TYR A 281 -14.08 -21.63 -6.42
C TYR A 281 -14.95 -20.79 -7.37
N PHE A 282 -14.33 -19.94 -8.19
CA PHE A 282 -15.08 -19.05 -9.08
C PHE A 282 -15.86 -19.78 -10.17
N LEU A 283 -15.27 -20.81 -10.78
CA LEU A 283 -15.90 -21.58 -11.85
C LEU A 283 -17.05 -22.46 -11.34
N SER A 284 -16.86 -23.15 -10.21
CA SER A 284 -17.91 -23.98 -9.62
C SER A 284 -19.05 -23.14 -9.04
N ARG A 285 -18.76 -21.95 -8.48
CA ARG A 285 -19.78 -20.95 -8.10
C ARG A 285 -20.62 -20.51 -9.31
N ALA A 286 -20.04 -20.48 -10.51
CA ALA A 286 -20.74 -20.20 -11.76
C ALA A 286 -21.48 -21.43 -12.34
N GLY A 287 -21.46 -22.58 -11.65
CA GLY A 287 -22.14 -23.81 -12.06
C GLY A 287 -21.40 -24.64 -13.12
N ILE A 288 -20.10 -24.39 -13.33
CA ILE A 288 -19.27 -25.19 -14.25
C ILE A 288 -18.71 -26.41 -13.52
N PHE A 289 -18.65 -27.55 -14.22
CA PHE A 289 -18.00 -28.74 -13.69
C PHE A 289 -16.48 -28.56 -13.67
N VAL A 290 -15.89 -28.66 -12.47
CA VAL A 290 -14.44 -28.47 -12.26
C VAL A 290 -13.86 -29.70 -11.58
N THR A 291 -12.71 -30.16 -12.05
CA THR A 291 -11.87 -31.13 -11.34
C THR A 291 -10.49 -30.53 -11.09
N ILE A 292 -10.04 -30.53 -9.84
CA ILE A 292 -8.68 -30.18 -9.44
C ILE A 292 -7.82 -31.46 -9.45
N PHE A 293 -6.69 -31.40 -10.14
CA PHE A 293 -5.66 -32.44 -10.14
C PHE A 293 -4.45 -31.92 -9.36
N GLU A 294 -4.14 -32.52 -8.22
CA GLU A 294 -3.02 -32.16 -7.35
C GLU A 294 -2.03 -33.32 -7.28
N LYS A 295 -0.74 -33.03 -7.46
CA LYS A 295 0.33 -34.02 -7.44
C LYS A 295 0.58 -34.55 -6.02
N GLU A 296 0.44 -33.68 -5.02
CA GLU A 296 0.62 -34.02 -3.62
C GLU A 296 -0.63 -34.69 -3.04
N ASP A 297 -0.51 -35.29 -1.86
CA ASP A 297 -1.64 -35.92 -1.16
C ASP A 297 -2.63 -34.91 -0.54
N THR A 298 -2.27 -33.62 -0.50
CA THR A 298 -3.05 -32.56 0.14
C THR A 298 -3.08 -31.28 -0.69
N LEU A 299 -4.19 -30.55 -0.62
CA LEU A 299 -4.36 -29.22 -1.25
C LEU A 299 -3.69 -28.10 -0.45
N GLY A 300 -3.50 -26.94 -1.06
CA GLY A 300 -3.01 -25.71 -0.40
C GLY A 300 -1.64 -25.25 -0.90
N GLY A 301 -0.93 -26.09 -1.66
CA GLY A 301 0.33 -25.74 -2.33
C GLY A 301 1.38 -25.17 -1.38
N ILE A 302 2.15 -24.18 -1.84
CA ILE A 302 3.25 -23.57 -1.07
C ILE A 302 2.81 -23.04 0.31
N VAL A 303 1.56 -22.58 0.43
CA VAL A 303 1.01 -22.07 1.69
C VAL A 303 0.82 -23.17 2.73
N ARG A 304 0.57 -24.43 2.32
CA ARG A 304 0.53 -25.62 3.21
C ARG A 304 1.88 -26.29 3.37
N HIS A 305 2.73 -26.26 2.36
CA HIS A 305 3.93 -27.10 2.37
C HIS A 305 5.18 -26.37 2.84
N ALA A 306 5.30 -25.06 2.63
CA ALA A 306 6.53 -24.32 2.96
C ALA A 306 6.35 -23.21 4.00
N ILE A 307 5.26 -22.45 3.96
CA ILE A 307 5.11 -21.29 4.85
C ILE A 307 5.04 -21.74 6.33
N PRO A 308 5.82 -21.19 7.28
CA PRO A 308 5.81 -21.69 8.66
C PRO A 308 4.47 -21.55 9.40
N GLU A 309 4.19 -22.43 10.38
CA GLU A 309 2.96 -22.40 11.20
C GLU A 309 2.80 -21.07 11.98
N PHE A 310 3.91 -20.45 12.39
CA PHE A 310 3.88 -19.15 13.08
C PHE A 310 3.48 -17.98 12.17
N ARG A 311 3.53 -18.17 10.83
CA ARG A 311 3.04 -17.20 9.85
C ARG A 311 1.56 -17.42 9.58
N ILE A 312 1.15 -18.68 9.39
CA ILE A 312 -0.23 -19.04 9.10
C ILE A 312 -0.59 -20.38 9.75
N PRO A 313 -1.64 -20.41 10.59
CA PRO A 313 -2.13 -21.67 11.15
C PRO A 313 -2.73 -22.59 10.09
N GLN A 314 -2.56 -23.92 10.23
CA GLN A 314 -3.21 -24.90 9.35
C GLN A 314 -4.73 -24.71 9.27
N SER A 315 -5.36 -24.35 10.39
CA SER A 315 -6.81 -24.12 10.45
C SER A 315 -7.30 -23.03 9.49
N CYS A 316 -6.48 -22.01 9.22
CA CYS A 316 -6.81 -20.97 8.23
C CYS A 316 -6.81 -21.54 6.81
N ILE A 317 -5.86 -22.43 6.50
CA ILE A 317 -5.74 -23.09 5.20
C ILE A 317 -6.93 -24.04 4.98
N GLU A 318 -7.30 -24.84 5.97
CA GLU A 318 -8.44 -25.76 5.87
C GLU A 318 -9.78 -25.03 5.67
N LYS A 319 -9.97 -23.87 6.31
CA LYS A 319 -11.17 -23.05 6.12
C LYS A 319 -11.27 -22.54 4.67
N ASP A 320 -10.16 -22.05 4.11
CA ASP A 320 -10.14 -21.59 2.72
C ASP A 320 -10.34 -22.73 1.71
N ILE A 321 -9.77 -23.91 1.97
CA ILE A 321 -10.04 -25.10 1.14
C ILE A 321 -11.52 -25.47 1.20
N SER A 322 -12.12 -25.46 2.39
CA SER A 322 -13.55 -25.76 2.56
C SER A 322 -14.44 -24.79 1.80
N ILE A 323 -14.11 -23.49 1.82
CA ILE A 323 -14.79 -22.46 1.02
C ILE A 323 -14.65 -22.76 -0.47
N CYS A 324 -13.44 -23.06 -0.94
CA CYS A 324 -13.20 -23.28 -2.37
C CYS A 324 -13.94 -24.52 -2.91
N LEU A 325 -14.12 -25.55 -2.09
CA LEU A 325 -14.81 -26.79 -2.48
C LEU A 325 -16.33 -26.74 -2.23
N SER A 326 -16.84 -25.74 -1.51
CA SER A 326 -18.26 -25.63 -1.11
C SER A 326 -19.25 -25.64 -2.29
N HIS A 327 -18.82 -25.19 -3.47
CA HIS A 327 -19.63 -25.17 -4.69
C HIS A 327 -19.50 -26.45 -5.55
N GLY A 328 -18.88 -27.52 -5.05
CA GLY A 328 -18.92 -28.85 -5.66
C GLY A 328 -17.80 -29.16 -6.66
N ALA A 329 -16.66 -28.49 -6.56
CA ALA A 329 -15.47 -28.88 -7.33
C ALA A 329 -14.97 -30.27 -6.89
N GLU A 330 -14.66 -31.14 -7.86
CA GLU A 330 -14.04 -32.44 -7.60
C GLU A 330 -12.54 -32.30 -7.37
N VAL A 331 -11.95 -33.20 -6.57
CA VAL A 331 -10.52 -33.19 -6.26
C VAL A 331 -9.92 -34.57 -6.48
N LYS A 332 -8.77 -34.62 -7.15
CA LYS A 332 -7.92 -35.79 -7.33
C LYS A 332 -6.50 -35.46 -6.87
N THR A 333 -6.17 -35.85 -5.64
CA THR A 333 -4.81 -35.75 -5.08
C THR A 333 -3.94 -36.93 -5.54
N GLY A 334 -2.62 -36.87 -5.30
CA GLY A 334 -1.67 -37.89 -5.74
C GLY A 334 -1.62 -38.10 -7.26
N THR A 335 -2.10 -37.11 -8.03
CA THR A 335 -2.30 -37.19 -9.48
C THR A 335 -1.50 -36.11 -10.18
N GLU A 336 -0.28 -36.45 -10.61
CA GLU A 336 0.54 -35.58 -11.44
C GLU A 336 0.06 -35.59 -12.89
N ILE A 337 -0.14 -34.40 -13.46
CA ILE A 337 -0.50 -34.24 -14.87
C ILE A 337 0.75 -33.91 -15.68
N THR A 338 1.13 -34.84 -16.55
CA THR A 338 2.26 -34.68 -17.47
C THR A 338 1.83 -34.37 -18.91
N SER A 339 0.53 -34.50 -19.22
CA SER A 339 -0.03 -34.28 -20.55
C SER A 339 -1.41 -33.61 -20.50
N VAL A 340 -1.49 -32.35 -20.95
CA VAL A 340 -2.78 -31.65 -21.10
C VAL A 340 -3.64 -32.24 -22.22
N LYS A 341 -3.01 -32.88 -23.22
CA LYS A 341 -3.74 -33.56 -24.29
C LYS A 341 -4.62 -34.67 -23.73
N GLU A 342 -4.13 -35.44 -22.77
CA GLU A 342 -4.90 -36.52 -22.13
C GLU A 342 -6.13 -35.97 -21.40
N LEU A 343 -6.03 -34.80 -20.78
CA LEU A 343 -7.18 -34.13 -20.17
C LEU A 343 -8.21 -33.72 -21.23
N LYS A 344 -7.76 -33.16 -22.37
CA LYS A 344 -8.67 -32.85 -23.48
C LYS A 344 -9.34 -34.10 -24.06
N ASP A 345 -8.61 -35.20 -24.19
CA ASP A 345 -9.12 -36.49 -24.65
C ASP A 345 -10.14 -37.10 -23.65
N GLN A 346 -10.03 -36.79 -22.36
CA GLN A 346 -11.02 -37.12 -21.32
C GLN A 346 -12.29 -36.23 -21.35
N GLY A 347 -12.35 -35.27 -22.29
CA GLY A 347 -13.50 -34.40 -22.52
C GLY A 347 -13.52 -33.13 -21.67
N TYR A 348 -12.39 -32.71 -21.10
CA TYR A 348 -12.25 -31.37 -20.53
C TYR A 348 -12.12 -30.33 -21.66
N THR A 349 -13.00 -29.34 -21.66
CA THR A 349 -13.07 -28.29 -22.70
C THR A 349 -11.98 -27.25 -22.51
N ASP A 350 -11.66 -26.93 -21.25
CA ASP A 350 -10.68 -25.94 -20.86
C ASP A 350 -9.76 -26.52 -19.77
N VAL A 351 -8.49 -26.10 -19.78
CA VAL A 351 -7.49 -26.50 -18.78
C VAL A 351 -6.81 -25.26 -18.21
N ILE A 352 -6.75 -25.15 -16.88
CA ILE A 352 -6.03 -24.06 -16.20
C ILE A 352 -4.81 -24.65 -15.49
N LEU A 353 -3.63 -24.22 -15.93
CA LEU A 353 -2.34 -24.62 -15.37
C LEU A 353 -1.98 -23.71 -14.19
N CYS A 354 -2.01 -24.29 -12.99
CA CYS A 354 -1.74 -23.66 -11.69
C CYS A 354 -0.58 -24.36 -10.97
N ILE A 355 0.44 -24.79 -11.72
CA ILE A 355 1.52 -25.70 -11.28
C ILE A 355 2.61 -25.06 -10.40
N GLY A 356 2.54 -23.75 -10.15
CA GLY A 356 3.51 -23.04 -9.31
C GLY A 356 4.89 -22.83 -9.96
N ALA A 357 5.82 -22.29 -9.17
CA ALA A 357 7.22 -22.09 -9.53
C ALA A 357 8.10 -22.82 -8.50
N GLU A 358 8.27 -24.14 -8.69
CA GLU A 358 8.93 -25.00 -7.70
C GLU A 358 10.40 -25.30 -8.00
N LYS A 359 10.89 -24.90 -9.17
CA LYS A 359 12.29 -25.13 -9.54
C LYS A 359 13.18 -24.23 -8.67
N PRO A 360 14.17 -24.76 -7.93
CA PRO A 360 15.07 -23.93 -7.14
C PRO A 360 15.77 -22.88 -7.99
N GLY A 361 15.97 -21.68 -7.44
CA GLY A 361 16.77 -20.65 -8.07
C GLY A 361 18.23 -21.05 -8.17
N ASP A 362 18.92 -20.47 -9.16
CA ASP A 362 20.35 -20.73 -9.34
C ASP A 362 21.17 -19.88 -8.37
N MET A 363 21.75 -20.52 -7.34
CA MET A 363 22.79 -19.94 -6.49
C MET A 363 23.92 -20.94 -6.34
N SER A 364 24.85 -20.89 -7.29
CA SER A 364 26.12 -21.60 -7.17
C SER A 364 27.07 -20.84 -6.24
N LEU A 365 27.54 -21.52 -5.20
CA LEU A 365 28.76 -21.12 -4.50
C LEU A 365 29.97 -21.57 -5.32
N GLU A 366 31.09 -20.85 -5.25
CA GLU A 366 32.34 -21.26 -5.90
C GLU A 366 32.88 -22.57 -5.32
N TYR A 367 32.59 -22.82 -4.03
CA TYR A 367 32.87 -24.07 -3.33
C TYR A 367 31.89 -24.29 -2.18
N GLY A 368 31.63 -25.56 -1.86
CA GLY A 368 30.61 -25.96 -0.89
C GLY A 368 29.20 -25.95 -1.48
N GLU A 369 28.22 -26.32 -0.66
CA GLU A 369 26.81 -26.42 -1.06
C GLU A 369 25.93 -25.62 -0.11
N ALA A 370 24.80 -25.13 -0.63
CA ALA A 370 23.75 -24.50 0.15
C ALA A 370 22.46 -25.31 -0.03
N GLU A 371 21.72 -25.51 1.05
CA GLU A 371 20.39 -26.11 1.00
C GLU A 371 19.37 -25.10 0.44
N ASP A 372 18.40 -25.56 -0.35
CA ASP A 372 17.31 -24.71 -0.83
C ASP A 372 16.38 -24.30 0.33
N ALA A 373 15.98 -23.02 0.35
CA ALA A 373 15.14 -22.49 1.41
C ALA A 373 13.74 -23.11 1.47
N VAL A 374 13.12 -23.42 0.32
CA VAL A 374 11.77 -24.01 0.28
C VAL A 374 11.83 -25.46 0.73
N GLU A 375 12.85 -26.22 0.32
CA GLU A 375 13.06 -27.58 0.81
C GLU A 375 13.31 -27.61 2.32
N PHE A 376 14.17 -26.73 2.84
CA PHE A 376 14.42 -26.60 4.27
C PHE A 376 13.12 -26.29 5.03
N LEU A 377 12.33 -25.33 4.54
CA LEU A 377 11.06 -24.95 5.13
C LEU A 377 10.04 -26.11 5.10
N LYS A 378 9.97 -26.87 4.01
CA LYS A 378 9.15 -28.09 3.89
C LYS A 378 9.53 -29.13 4.95
N LYS A 379 10.83 -29.39 5.15
CA LYS A 379 11.34 -30.31 6.19
C LYS A 379 11.00 -29.84 7.60
N VAL A 380 11.22 -28.56 7.89
CA VAL A 380 10.88 -27.96 9.19
C VAL A 380 9.39 -28.04 9.46
N ARG A 381 8.55 -27.89 8.43
CA ARG A 381 7.10 -27.95 8.58
C ARG A 381 6.58 -29.37 8.80
N SER A 382 7.14 -30.36 8.12
CA SER A 382 6.67 -31.74 8.21
C SER A 382 7.21 -32.50 9.43
N ALA A 383 8.47 -32.26 9.81
CA ALA A 383 9.14 -32.98 10.88
C ALA A 383 10.23 -32.10 11.55
N PRO A 384 9.87 -31.05 12.29
CA PRO A 384 10.83 -30.09 12.87
C PRO A 384 11.87 -30.75 13.78
N GLU A 385 11.50 -31.80 14.49
CA GLU A 385 12.38 -32.59 15.37
C GLU A 385 13.46 -33.38 14.62
N SER A 386 13.28 -33.60 13.31
CA SER A 386 14.24 -34.31 12.46
C SER A 386 15.31 -33.39 11.87
N VAL A 387 15.14 -32.07 11.96
CA VAL A 387 16.03 -31.08 11.36
C VAL A 387 17.09 -30.64 12.39
N ASN A 388 18.36 -30.91 12.09
CA ASN A 388 19.50 -30.48 12.90
C ASN A 388 20.47 -29.64 12.06
N PRO A 389 20.31 -28.30 12.02
CA PRO A 389 21.13 -27.42 11.19
C PRO A 389 22.42 -26.95 11.92
N GLY A 390 22.77 -27.56 13.05
CA GLY A 390 23.91 -27.13 13.87
C GLY A 390 23.63 -25.87 14.70
N LYS A 391 24.69 -25.19 15.14
CA LYS A 391 24.61 -24.03 16.05
C LYS A 391 24.53 -22.71 15.30
N ASN A 392 25.19 -22.62 14.15
CA ASN A 392 25.31 -21.42 13.33
C ASN A 392 24.65 -21.64 11.98
N VAL A 393 23.50 -21.02 11.76
CA VAL A 393 22.78 -21.10 10.48
C VAL A 393 22.94 -19.79 9.72
N VAL A 394 23.32 -19.87 8.45
CA VAL A 394 23.39 -18.72 7.55
C VAL A 394 22.33 -18.82 6.47
N VAL A 395 21.52 -17.77 6.32
CA VAL A 395 20.52 -17.64 5.25
C VAL A 395 21.00 -16.61 4.24
N LEU A 396 21.10 -17.00 2.97
CA LEU A 396 21.52 -16.15 1.87
C LEU A 396 20.27 -15.57 1.19
N GLY A 397 20.09 -14.26 1.22
CA GLY A 397 18.94 -13.62 0.58
C GLY A 397 18.43 -12.39 1.32
N GLY A 398 17.32 -11.84 0.85
CA GLY A 398 16.70 -10.67 1.50
C GLY A 398 15.21 -10.47 1.20
N GLY A 399 14.55 -11.48 0.60
CA GLY A 399 13.11 -11.51 0.37
C GLY A 399 12.34 -12.13 1.53
N ASN A 400 11.02 -12.24 1.41
CA ASN A 400 10.17 -12.81 2.47
C ASN A 400 10.52 -14.27 2.77
N THR A 401 10.86 -15.09 1.75
CA THR A 401 11.37 -16.45 1.95
C THR A 401 12.59 -16.47 2.88
N ALA A 402 13.55 -15.55 2.68
CA ALA A 402 14.73 -15.46 3.54
C ALA A 402 14.37 -15.09 5.00
N MET A 403 13.38 -14.22 5.20
CA MET A 403 12.89 -13.88 6.55
C MET A 403 12.22 -15.08 7.21
N ASP A 404 11.35 -15.79 6.49
CA ASP A 404 10.66 -16.98 7.00
C ASP A 404 11.64 -18.11 7.32
N THR A 405 12.61 -18.38 6.44
CA THR A 405 13.69 -19.35 6.67
C THR A 405 14.52 -19.00 7.90
N ALA A 406 14.95 -17.74 8.05
CA ALA A 406 15.75 -17.32 9.19
C ALA A 406 14.97 -17.46 10.52
N ARG A 407 13.69 -17.08 10.51
CA ARG A 407 12.80 -17.17 11.68
C ARG A 407 12.47 -18.62 12.02
N ALA A 408 12.28 -19.48 11.03
CA ALA A 408 12.07 -20.92 11.22
C ALA A 408 13.33 -21.57 11.81
N ALA A 409 14.51 -21.31 11.25
CA ALA A 409 15.78 -21.80 11.77
C ALA A 409 16.01 -21.37 13.23
N LYS A 410 15.69 -20.13 13.59
CA LYS A 410 15.85 -19.61 14.96
C LYS A 410 15.01 -20.36 16.00
N ARG A 411 13.93 -21.04 15.58
CA ARG A 411 13.04 -21.81 16.44
C ARG A 411 13.46 -23.28 16.59
N LEU A 412 14.44 -23.75 15.82
CA LEU A 412 14.94 -25.12 15.90
C LEU A 412 15.83 -25.30 17.13
N LYS A 413 15.75 -26.50 17.71
CA LYS A 413 16.54 -26.86 18.89
C LYS A 413 18.02 -26.98 18.52
N GLY A 414 18.89 -26.36 19.32
CA GLY A 414 20.34 -26.42 19.13
C GLY A 414 20.93 -25.25 18.34
N VAL A 415 20.10 -24.44 17.68
CA VAL A 415 20.54 -23.22 17.00
C VAL A 415 20.82 -22.11 18.01
N GLU A 416 22.04 -21.59 17.99
CA GLU A 416 22.49 -20.48 18.84
C GLU A 416 22.41 -19.16 18.07
N ALA A 417 22.91 -19.13 16.84
CA ALA A 417 22.95 -17.95 15.99
C ALA A 417 22.35 -18.21 14.60
N VAL A 418 21.56 -17.25 14.12
CA VAL A 418 21.04 -17.22 12.74
C VAL A 418 21.48 -15.91 12.12
N ARG A 419 22.16 -15.99 10.98
CA ARG A 419 22.72 -14.84 10.26
C ARG A 419 22.13 -14.75 8.87
N LEU A 420 21.56 -13.60 8.53
CA LEU A 420 21.03 -13.33 7.19
C LEU A 420 22.04 -12.49 6.43
N VAL A 421 22.65 -13.08 5.40
CA VAL A 421 23.66 -12.45 4.54
C VAL A 421 22.96 -11.79 3.36
N TYR A 422 23.20 -10.48 3.19
CA TYR A 422 22.62 -9.71 2.10
C TYR A 422 23.62 -8.74 1.49
N ARG A 423 23.75 -8.77 0.17
CA ARG A 423 24.70 -7.94 -0.59
C ARG A 423 24.42 -6.43 -0.59
N ARG A 424 23.31 -5.98 -0.01
CA ARG A 424 22.99 -4.55 0.19
C ARG A 424 22.60 -4.31 1.64
N THR A 425 22.06 -3.14 1.94
CA THR A 425 21.52 -2.82 3.26
C THR A 425 20.05 -3.24 3.41
N LYS A 426 19.55 -3.33 4.65
CA LYS A 426 18.17 -3.57 5.07
C LYS A 426 17.18 -2.66 4.34
N ARG A 427 17.60 -1.42 4.07
CA ARG A 427 16.85 -0.42 3.29
C ARG A 427 16.48 -0.90 1.89
N TYR A 428 17.31 -1.75 1.27
CA TYR A 428 17.12 -2.24 -0.10
C TYR A 428 16.74 -3.72 -0.19
N MET A 429 16.48 -4.37 0.96
CA MET A 429 15.96 -5.74 0.97
C MET A 429 14.56 -5.79 0.33
N PRO A 430 14.26 -6.80 -0.50
CA PRO A 430 12.91 -6.99 -1.04
C PRO A 430 11.84 -7.33 -0.01
N ALA A 431 12.21 -7.90 1.15
CA ALA A 431 11.24 -8.30 2.17
C ALA A 431 10.41 -7.12 2.69
N ASP A 432 9.16 -7.40 3.05
CA ASP A 432 8.25 -6.43 3.64
C ASP A 432 8.80 -5.90 4.98
N GLU A 433 8.45 -4.66 5.32
CA GLU A 433 8.93 -4.04 6.57
C GLU A 433 8.47 -4.83 7.80
N GLU A 434 7.26 -5.37 7.77
CA GLU A 434 6.71 -6.23 8.82
C GLU A 434 7.55 -7.49 9.03
N GLU A 435 7.91 -8.20 7.96
CA GLU A 435 8.71 -9.43 8.05
C GLU A 435 10.13 -9.16 8.52
N LEU A 436 10.73 -8.06 8.05
CA LEU A 436 12.03 -7.61 8.51
C LEU A 436 11.99 -7.27 10.01
N GLY A 437 10.96 -6.55 10.45
CA GLY A 437 10.75 -6.21 11.86
C GLY A 437 10.56 -7.45 12.75
N ALA A 438 9.80 -8.44 12.26
CA ALA A 438 9.60 -9.72 12.96
C ALA A 438 10.91 -10.52 13.07
N ALA A 439 11.72 -10.59 12.01
CA ALA A 439 13.01 -11.26 12.05
C ALA A 439 14.01 -10.58 13.01
N LEU A 440 14.04 -9.24 13.06
CA LEU A 440 14.83 -8.50 14.04
C LEU A 440 14.38 -8.81 15.48
N LYS A 441 13.06 -8.87 15.72
CA LYS A 441 12.50 -9.20 17.04
C LYS A 441 12.82 -10.62 17.49
N ASP A 442 12.87 -11.56 16.54
CA ASP A 442 13.28 -12.95 16.77
C ASP A 442 14.80 -13.08 17.03
N GLY A 443 15.58 -12.00 16.86
CA GLY A 443 17.03 -11.98 17.11
C GLY A 443 17.87 -12.50 15.95
N VAL A 444 17.39 -12.38 14.71
CA VAL A 444 18.19 -12.68 13.50
C VAL A 444 19.26 -11.60 13.32
N GLU A 445 20.52 -12.03 13.15
CA GLU A 445 21.65 -11.14 12.88
C GLU A 445 21.71 -10.80 11.39
N PHE A 446 21.61 -9.52 11.04
CA PHE A 446 21.65 -9.07 9.64
C PHE A 446 23.08 -8.69 9.24
N MET A 447 23.68 -9.50 8.38
CA MET A 447 25.00 -9.30 7.80
C MET A 447 24.87 -8.57 6.45
N GLU A 448 24.73 -7.24 6.52
CA GLU A 448 24.58 -6.36 5.36
C GLU A 448 25.91 -6.20 4.61
N LEU A 449 25.80 -5.86 3.32
CA LEU A 449 26.96 -5.60 2.44
C LEU A 449 27.92 -6.80 2.33
N LEU A 450 27.38 -8.02 2.34
CA LEU A 450 28.16 -9.24 2.12
C LEU A 450 27.55 -10.06 0.99
N ALA A 451 28.38 -10.53 0.06
CA ALA A 451 27.99 -11.49 -0.98
C ALA A 451 28.72 -12.82 -0.75
N PRO A 452 28.03 -13.97 -0.76
CA PRO A 452 28.66 -15.26 -0.50
C PRO A 452 29.61 -15.66 -1.64
N ILE A 453 30.78 -16.20 -1.27
CA ILE A 453 31.75 -16.80 -2.20
C ILE A 453 31.63 -18.33 -2.11
N GLY A 454 31.80 -18.89 -0.91
CA GLY A 454 31.73 -20.33 -0.69
C GLY A 454 31.82 -20.71 0.78
N VAL A 455 31.44 -21.95 1.08
CA VAL A 455 31.42 -22.49 2.44
C VAL A 455 32.32 -23.71 2.55
N LYS A 456 33.15 -23.75 3.60
CA LYS A 456 34.04 -24.89 3.90
C LYS A 456 34.36 -24.92 5.39
N ASP A 457 34.50 -26.13 5.96
CA ASP A 457 34.97 -26.34 7.34
C ASP A 457 34.20 -25.52 8.41
N GLY A 458 32.88 -25.34 8.22
CA GLY A 458 32.01 -24.58 9.14
C GLY A 458 32.12 -23.06 9.00
N VAL A 459 32.72 -22.56 7.92
CA VAL A 459 32.92 -21.13 7.66
C VAL A 459 32.42 -20.75 6.27
N LEU A 460 31.54 -19.76 6.20
CA LEU A 460 31.13 -19.09 4.97
C LEU A 460 32.03 -17.87 4.73
N THR A 461 32.76 -17.88 3.63
CA THR A 461 33.53 -16.72 3.18
C THR A 461 32.65 -15.86 2.27
N CYS A 462 32.63 -14.56 2.56
CA CYS A 462 31.87 -13.55 1.82
C CYS A 462 32.81 -12.48 1.28
N SER A 463 32.50 -11.95 0.09
CA SER A 463 33.06 -10.69 -0.38
C SER A 463 32.35 -9.51 0.29
N VAL A 464 33.14 -8.52 0.72
CA VAL A 464 32.65 -7.28 1.34
C VAL A 464 32.25 -6.31 0.24
N MET A 465 30.99 -5.89 0.28
CA MET A 465 30.38 -4.99 -0.68
C MET A 465 30.36 -3.55 -0.16
N GLU A 466 30.20 -2.60 -1.07
CA GLU A 466 29.74 -1.25 -0.81
C GLU A 466 28.58 -0.88 -1.73
N LEU A 467 27.84 0.18 -1.38
CA LEU A 467 26.77 0.67 -2.25
C LEU A 467 27.35 1.60 -3.32
N GLY A 468 27.20 1.22 -4.59
CA GLY A 468 27.51 2.04 -5.74
C GLY A 468 26.39 3.04 -6.07
N GLU A 469 26.29 3.42 -7.33
CA GLU A 469 25.27 4.36 -7.81
C GLU A 469 23.84 3.80 -7.68
N ALA A 470 22.88 4.71 -7.52
CA ALA A 470 21.46 4.39 -7.56
C ALA A 470 20.99 4.23 -9.02
N ASP A 471 20.12 3.24 -9.25
CA ASP A 471 19.41 3.09 -10.53
C ASP A 471 18.21 4.06 -10.61
N SER A 472 17.45 4.01 -11.71
CA SER A 472 16.26 4.84 -11.93
C SER A 472 15.15 4.62 -10.89
N THR A 473 15.22 3.55 -10.11
CA THR A 473 14.28 3.25 -9.01
C THR A 473 14.80 3.76 -7.66
N GLY A 474 16.00 4.37 -7.63
CA GLY A 474 16.70 4.78 -6.42
C GLY A 474 17.42 3.62 -5.71
N ARG A 475 17.40 2.42 -6.29
CA ARG A 475 18.02 1.22 -5.70
C ARG A 475 19.51 1.20 -6.02
N ARG A 476 20.34 1.04 -4.99
CA ARG A 476 21.81 1.07 -5.16
C ARG A 476 22.36 -0.30 -5.53
N SER A 477 23.33 -0.31 -6.45
CA SER A 477 24.03 -1.54 -6.87
C SER A 477 25.10 -1.94 -5.84
N PRO A 478 25.31 -3.24 -5.58
CA PRO A 478 26.44 -3.69 -4.79
C PRO A 478 27.73 -3.64 -5.62
N VAL A 479 28.81 -3.15 -5.03
CA VAL A 479 30.14 -3.08 -5.65
C VAL A 479 31.13 -3.82 -4.74
N ASP A 480 31.92 -4.72 -5.32
CA ASP A 480 32.93 -5.50 -4.58
C ASP A 480 34.10 -4.60 -4.15
N THR A 481 34.50 -4.69 -2.87
CA THR A 481 35.61 -3.90 -2.31
C THR A 481 36.98 -4.58 -2.41
N GLY A 482 37.03 -5.83 -2.91
CA GLY A 482 38.22 -6.68 -2.96
C GLY A 482 38.61 -7.30 -1.61
N ARG A 483 37.82 -7.08 -0.55
CA ARG A 483 38.05 -7.63 0.79
C ARG A 483 37.09 -8.78 1.06
N THR A 484 37.50 -9.73 1.89
CA THR A 484 36.66 -10.85 2.34
C THR A 484 36.38 -10.78 3.84
N ALA A 485 35.30 -11.44 4.25
CA ALA A 485 34.91 -11.64 5.63
C ALA A 485 34.43 -13.07 5.84
N ASP A 486 34.79 -13.67 6.97
CA ASP A 486 34.41 -15.03 7.32
C ASP A 486 33.29 -15.04 8.37
N ILE A 487 32.31 -15.91 8.17
CA ILE A 487 31.12 -16.05 9.01
C ILE A 487 30.99 -17.51 9.45
N PRO A 488 30.90 -17.81 10.76
CA PRO A 488 30.59 -19.17 11.22
C PRO A 488 29.25 -19.66 10.65
N ALA A 489 29.28 -20.85 10.01
CA ALA A 489 28.16 -21.43 9.28
C ALA A 489 28.24 -22.97 9.29
N ASP A 490 27.48 -23.61 10.19
CA ASP A 490 27.29 -25.06 10.20
C ASP A 490 26.32 -25.50 9.10
N THR A 491 25.36 -24.64 8.74
CA THR A 491 24.43 -24.83 7.62
C THR A 491 24.25 -23.52 6.88
N VAL A 492 24.27 -23.60 5.54
CA VAL A 492 24.00 -22.47 4.63
C VAL A 492 22.73 -22.77 3.84
N ILE A 493 21.78 -21.85 3.87
CA ILE A 493 20.48 -21.99 3.21
C ILE A 493 20.31 -20.86 2.18
N ALA A 494 20.05 -21.21 0.93
CA ALA A 494 19.88 -20.27 -0.17
C ALA A 494 18.40 -19.90 -0.38
N ALA A 495 18.07 -18.63 -0.20
CA ALA A 495 16.74 -18.05 -0.42
C ALA A 495 16.80 -16.99 -1.54
N VAL A 496 17.23 -17.41 -2.73
CA VAL A 496 17.42 -16.54 -3.92
C VAL A 496 16.23 -16.46 -4.86
N GLY A 497 15.13 -17.12 -4.50
CA GLY A 497 13.89 -17.20 -5.28
C GLY A 497 13.82 -18.48 -6.11
N GLU A 498 12.66 -18.70 -6.70
CA GLU A 498 12.31 -19.92 -7.43
C GLU A 498 12.04 -19.61 -8.92
N ALA A 499 12.08 -20.65 -9.74
CA ALA A 499 11.85 -20.60 -11.18
C ALA A 499 10.66 -21.50 -11.58
N VAL A 500 10.11 -21.22 -12.76
CA VAL A 500 9.00 -22.00 -13.32
C VAL A 500 9.56 -23.27 -13.97
N GLU A 501 8.91 -24.39 -13.71
CA GLU A 501 9.17 -25.66 -14.41
C GLU A 501 8.57 -25.58 -15.83
N THR A 502 9.39 -25.80 -16.86
CA THR A 502 8.98 -25.54 -18.26
C THR A 502 8.41 -26.76 -18.96
N GLY A 503 8.67 -27.98 -18.46
CA GLY A 503 8.42 -29.22 -19.20
C GLY A 503 6.99 -29.40 -19.70
N LEU A 504 5.97 -29.10 -18.87
CA LEU A 504 4.56 -29.21 -19.28
C LEU A 504 4.18 -28.19 -20.36
N TYR A 505 4.72 -26.96 -20.27
CA TYR A 505 4.47 -25.92 -21.26
C TYR A 505 5.19 -26.20 -22.59
N GLU A 506 6.42 -26.72 -22.54
CA GLU A 506 7.19 -27.13 -23.72
C GLU A 506 6.51 -28.30 -24.44
N ALA A 507 6.05 -29.31 -23.70
CA ALA A 507 5.32 -30.45 -24.26
C ALA A 507 4.01 -30.04 -24.95
N LEU A 508 3.38 -28.96 -24.46
CA LEU A 508 2.20 -28.34 -25.06
C LEU A 508 2.51 -27.53 -26.33
N GLY A 509 3.76 -27.11 -26.54
CA GLY A 509 4.14 -26.13 -27.55
C GLY A 509 3.67 -24.71 -27.22
N THR A 510 3.52 -24.38 -25.93
CA THR A 510 3.14 -23.05 -25.47
C THR A 510 4.28 -22.05 -25.73
N GLU A 511 3.96 -20.83 -26.14
CA GLU A 511 4.94 -19.76 -26.27
C GLU A 511 5.48 -19.38 -24.88
N LEU A 512 6.81 -19.38 -24.73
CA LEU A 512 7.49 -19.04 -23.48
C LEU A 512 8.28 -17.75 -23.62
N ASP A 513 8.33 -16.96 -22.55
CA ASP A 513 9.21 -15.81 -22.47
C ASP A 513 10.68 -16.22 -22.22
N LYS A 514 11.58 -15.22 -22.17
CA LYS A 514 13.02 -15.45 -21.94
C LYS A 514 13.36 -16.13 -20.61
N LYS A 515 12.41 -16.21 -19.67
CA LYS A 515 12.55 -16.84 -18.35
C LYS A 515 11.83 -18.19 -18.26
N GLY A 516 11.32 -18.71 -19.39
CA GLY A 516 10.59 -19.97 -19.42
C GLY A 516 9.16 -19.88 -18.90
N ARG A 517 8.60 -18.68 -18.75
CA ARG A 517 7.21 -18.49 -18.29
C ARG A 517 6.25 -18.49 -19.47
N PRO A 518 5.06 -19.09 -19.36
CA PRO A 518 4.07 -19.08 -20.44
C PRO A 518 3.62 -17.65 -20.75
N VAL A 519 3.65 -17.28 -22.02
CA VAL A 519 3.04 -16.04 -22.51
C VAL A 519 1.53 -16.24 -22.56
N THR A 520 0.79 -15.31 -21.93
CA THR A 520 -0.67 -15.31 -21.91
C THR A 520 -1.23 -13.98 -22.40
N ASP A 521 -2.44 -14.02 -22.94
CA ASP A 521 -3.21 -12.81 -23.23
C ASP A 521 -3.79 -12.16 -21.94
N GLN A 522 -4.63 -11.14 -22.11
CA GLN A 522 -5.31 -10.46 -21.01
C GLN A 522 -6.34 -11.33 -20.26
N ASN A 523 -6.77 -12.44 -20.86
CA ASN A 523 -7.72 -13.41 -20.31
C ASN A 523 -7.01 -14.57 -19.61
N MET A 524 -5.67 -14.55 -19.55
CA MET A 524 -4.81 -15.64 -19.05
C MET A 524 -4.76 -16.86 -19.98
N GLU A 525 -5.28 -16.76 -21.21
CA GLU A 525 -5.19 -17.83 -22.21
C GLU A 525 -3.79 -17.84 -22.82
N THR A 526 -3.22 -19.04 -22.96
CA THR A 526 -1.91 -19.25 -23.59
C THR A 526 -2.03 -19.23 -25.12
N SER A 527 -0.93 -19.42 -25.84
CA SER A 527 -0.96 -19.64 -27.30
C SER A 527 -1.72 -20.91 -27.72
N VAL A 528 -2.01 -21.83 -26.78
CA VAL A 528 -2.80 -23.03 -27.01
C VAL A 528 -4.25 -22.80 -26.59
N LYS A 529 -5.17 -22.81 -27.57
CA LYS A 529 -6.60 -22.57 -27.34
C LYS A 529 -7.20 -23.48 -26.26
N GLY A 530 -7.96 -22.88 -25.35
CA GLY A 530 -8.59 -23.57 -24.20
C GLY A 530 -7.59 -23.99 -23.13
N VAL A 531 -6.36 -23.47 -23.15
CA VAL A 531 -5.36 -23.69 -22.09
C VAL A 531 -4.97 -22.34 -21.52
N TYR A 532 -5.16 -22.20 -20.22
CA TYR A 532 -4.88 -21.00 -19.44
C TYR A 532 -3.74 -21.27 -18.46
N ALA A 533 -3.02 -20.24 -18.04
CA ALA A 533 -2.01 -20.34 -16.97
C ALA A 533 -2.30 -19.29 -15.89
N ALA A 534 -2.11 -19.63 -14.62
CA ALA A 534 -2.40 -18.72 -13.50
C ALA A 534 -1.45 -18.92 -12.31
N GLY A 535 -1.24 -17.85 -11.53
CA GLY A 535 -0.37 -17.89 -10.35
C GLY A 535 1.11 -17.97 -10.69
N ASP A 536 1.90 -18.54 -9.78
CA ASP A 536 3.36 -18.51 -9.89
C ASP A 536 3.88 -19.26 -11.12
N GLY A 537 3.17 -20.28 -11.60
CA GLY A 537 3.52 -20.98 -12.84
C GLY A 537 3.42 -20.10 -14.10
N ARG A 538 2.73 -18.95 -14.01
CA ARG A 538 2.65 -17.93 -15.07
C ARG A 538 3.56 -16.73 -14.77
N ARG A 539 3.60 -16.27 -13.52
CA ARG A 539 4.29 -15.03 -13.11
C ARG A 539 5.77 -15.24 -12.77
N GLY A 540 6.15 -16.46 -12.37
CA GLY A 540 7.22 -16.67 -11.39
C GLY A 540 6.70 -16.38 -9.97
N PRO A 541 7.55 -16.50 -8.93
CA PRO A 541 7.15 -16.29 -7.54
C PRO A 541 6.44 -14.94 -7.36
N ALA A 542 5.18 -14.98 -6.91
CA ALA A 542 4.32 -13.83 -6.74
C ALA A 542 3.56 -13.91 -5.41
N THR A 543 2.57 -13.04 -5.20
CA THR A 543 1.75 -13.05 -3.99
C THR A 543 0.49 -13.91 -4.15
N VAL A 544 -0.03 -14.44 -3.04
CA VAL A 544 -1.30 -15.21 -3.03
C VAL A 544 -2.46 -14.44 -3.66
N VAL A 545 -2.54 -13.12 -3.42
CA VAL A 545 -3.62 -12.28 -3.97
C VAL A 545 -3.49 -12.07 -5.49
N GLU A 546 -2.28 -12.10 -6.04
CA GLU A 546 -2.08 -12.09 -7.50
C GLU A 546 -2.45 -13.43 -8.13
N ALA A 547 -2.22 -14.55 -7.44
CA ALA A 547 -2.69 -15.86 -7.87
C ALA A 547 -4.23 -15.92 -7.94
N ILE A 548 -4.93 -15.34 -6.96
CA ILE A 548 -6.40 -15.19 -6.99
C ILE A 548 -6.81 -14.30 -8.17
N SER A 549 -6.09 -13.20 -8.42
CA SER A 549 -6.38 -12.27 -9.53
C SER A 549 -6.30 -12.97 -10.90
N ASP A 550 -5.24 -13.75 -11.15
CA ASP A 550 -5.11 -14.52 -12.38
C ASP A 550 -6.24 -15.55 -12.52
N ALA A 551 -6.54 -16.29 -11.45
CA ALA A 551 -7.62 -17.27 -11.43
C ALA A 551 -9.00 -16.64 -11.71
N ALA A 552 -9.30 -15.48 -11.13
CA ALA A 552 -10.54 -14.75 -11.36
C ALA A 552 -10.66 -14.27 -12.82
N ARG A 553 -9.56 -13.84 -13.44
CA ARG A 553 -9.52 -13.43 -14.85
C ARG A 553 -9.76 -14.62 -15.79
N ALA A 554 -9.12 -15.74 -15.54
CA ALA A 554 -9.36 -16.98 -16.29
C ALA A 554 -10.81 -17.45 -16.14
N ALA A 555 -11.35 -17.43 -14.92
CA ALA A 555 -12.75 -17.78 -14.65
C ALA A 555 -13.73 -16.83 -15.37
N LYS A 556 -13.45 -15.52 -15.41
CA LYS A 556 -14.23 -14.54 -16.18
C LYS A 556 -14.21 -14.82 -17.68
N ALA A 557 -13.06 -15.19 -18.23
CA ALA A 557 -12.94 -15.52 -19.65
C ALA A 557 -13.71 -16.80 -20.03
N ILE A 558 -13.68 -17.82 -19.16
CA ILE A 558 -14.34 -19.12 -19.39
C ILE A 558 -15.86 -19.02 -19.17
N ALA A 559 -16.27 -18.33 -18.10
CA ALA A 559 -17.63 -18.41 -17.56
C ALA A 559 -18.43 -17.10 -17.65
N GLY A 560 -17.80 -15.98 -18.03
CA GLY A 560 -18.47 -14.68 -18.09
C GLY A 560 -18.89 -14.12 -16.72
N ILE A 561 -18.23 -14.53 -15.63
CA ILE A 561 -18.62 -14.09 -14.28
C ILE A 561 -18.50 -12.57 -14.09
N ASN A 562 -19.48 -12.01 -13.39
CA ASN A 562 -19.46 -10.62 -12.94
C ASN A 562 -19.14 -10.58 -11.43
N LEU A 563 -18.09 -9.86 -11.06
CA LEU A 563 -17.62 -9.71 -9.68
C LEU A 563 -17.93 -8.32 -9.10
N ASP A 564 -18.69 -7.49 -9.83
CA ASP A 564 -18.97 -6.10 -9.46
C ASP A 564 -20.21 -5.95 -8.56
N ARG A 565 -20.73 -7.05 -8.00
CA ARG A 565 -21.96 -7.09 -7.19
C ARG A 565 -22.01 -6.06 -6.05
N TYR A 566 -20.88 -5.80 -5.39
CA TYR A 566 -20.79 -4.92 -4.22
C TYR A 566 -20.00 -3.63 -4.49
N VAL A 567 -19.82 -3.25 -5.77
CA VAL A 567 -19.04 -2.05 -6.10
C VAL A 567 -19.73 -0.79 -5.57
N ASP A 568 -21.05 -0.70 -5.69
CA ASP A 568 -21.82 0.45 -5.24
C ASP A 568 -21.87 0.57 -3.71
N ASP A 569 -21.75 -0.56 -2.98
CA ASP A 569 -21.67 -0.58 -1.50
C ASP A 569 -20.40 0.11 -0.97
N ASN A 570 -19.42 0.41 -1.83
CA ASN A 570 -18.26 1.23 -1.44
C ASN A 570 -18.61 2.71 -1.26
N LYS A 571 -19.73 3.17 -1.84
CA LYS A 571 -20.24 4.54 -1.69
C LYS A 571 -21.23 4.61 -0.52
N THR A 572 -21.47 5.83 -0.04
CA THR A 572 -22.49 6.11 0.97
C THR A 572 -23.04 7.52 0.78
N ASP A 573 -24.33 7.69 1.10
CA ASP A 573 -25.02 8.99 0.98
C ASP A 573 -24.80 9.89 2.20
N ASP A 574 -24.30 9.34 3.31
CA ASP A 574 -23.92 10.11 4.50
C ASP A 574 -22.55 10.80 4.31
N LEU A 575 -22.53 11.77 3.40
CA LEU A 575 -21.33 12.55 3.08
C LEU A 575 -20.86 13.37 4.28
N LYS A 576 -21.78 13.83 5.14
CA LYS A 576 -21.46 14.66 6.30
C LYS A 576 -20.64 13.89 7.33
N ALA A 577 -21.05 12.67 7.68
CA ALA A 577 -20.28 11.84 8.59
C ALA A 577 -18.87 11.55 8.06
N LEU A 578 -18.72 11.32 6.76
CA LEU A 578 -17.41 11.11 6.14
C LEU A 578 -16.54 12.37 6.12
N GLN A 579 -17.13 13.54 5.84
CA GLN A 579 -16.42 14.82 5.90
C GLN A 579 -15.90 15.11 7.30
N ASP A 580 -16.69 14.84 8.34
CA ASP A 580 -16.27 15.04 9.72
C ASP A 580 -15.08 14.12 10.08
N LYS A 581 -15.03 12.89 9.53
CA LYS A 581 -13.88 11.97 9.69
C LYS A 581 -12.57 12.52 9.09
N LYS A 582 -12.61 13.43 8.11
CA LYS A 582 -11.41 14.04 7.50
C LYS A 582 -10.71 14.99 8.48
N GLY A 583 -11.45 15.70 9.33
CA GLY A 583 -10.84 16.61 10.31
C GLY A 583 -10.17 15.93 11.50
N VAL A 584 -10.33 14.62 11.68
CA VAL A 584 -9.94 13.92 12.91
C VAL A 584 -8.78 12.97 12.66
N ILE A 585 -7.70 13.17 13.42
CA ILE A 585 -6.62 12.19 13.58
C ILE A 585 -6.92 11.31 14.79
N CYS A 586 -6.78 10.00 14.63
CA CYS A 586 -6.91 9.06 15.73
C CYS A 586 -5.56 8.92 16.46
N THR A 587 -5.52 9.22 17.75
CA THR A 587 -4.31 9.07 18.57
C THR A 587 -4.16 7.67 19.16
N ASP A 588 -5.27 6.91 19.26
CA ASP A 588 -5.29 5.50 19.65
C ASP A 588 -5.60 4.63 18.42
N LEU A 589 -4.54 4.09 17.84
CA LEU A 589 -4.62 3.27 16.65
C LEU A 589 -4.89 1.79 16.95
N THR A 590 -5.19 1.43 18.21
CA THR A 590 -5.49 0.03 18.59
C THR A 590 -6.98 -0.32 18.45
N SER A 591 -7.84 0.67 18.22
CA SER A 591 -9.28 0.49 18.12
C SER A 591 -9.68 -0.32 16.88
N PHE A 592 -10.58 -1.28 17.08
CA PHE A 592 -10.96 -2.25 16.05
C PHE A 592 -12.41 -2.77 16.25
N PRO A 593 -13.29 -2.79 15.22
CA PRO A 593 -13.03 -2.53 13.80
C PRO A 593 -12.76 -1.05 13.51
N ASP A 594 -12.12 -0.78 12.37
CA ASP A 594 -11.77 0.60 11.98
C ASP A 594 -13.00 1.44 11.66
N LYS A 595 -13.17 2.52 12.42
CA LYS A 595 -14.17 3.57 12.14
C LYS A 595 -13.59 4.74 11.34
N ARG A 596 -12.29 4.66 11.02
CA ARG A 596 -11.50 5.74 10.42
C ARG A 596 -11.62 5.81 8.90
N CYS A 597 -12.30 4.87 8.23
CA CYS A 597 -12.44 4.91 6.77
C CYS A 597 -12.95 6.28 6.28
N LEU A 598 -12.24 6.87 5.32
CA LEU A 598 -12.57 8.21 4.80
C LEU A 598 -13.70 8.20 3.77
N GLY A 599 -14.15 7.03 3.31
CA GLY A 599 -15.15 6.95 2.23
C GLY A 599 -14.68 7.68 0.96
N CYS A 600 -13.43 7.45 0.56
CA CYS A 600 -12.80 8.08 -0.60
C CYS A 600 -13.66 8.09 -1.89
N PRO A 601 -14.37 7.00 -2.27
CA PRO A 601 -15.22 7.03 -3.46
C PRO A 601 -16.42 7.99 -3.36
N SER A 602 -16.76 8.48 -2.16
CA SER A 602 -17.86 9.44 -1.94
C SER A 602 -17.38 10.87 -1.67
N VAL A 603 -16.25 11.07 -0.96
CA VAL A 603 -15.87 12.41 -0.45
C VAL A 603 -14.41 12.82 -0.65
N CYS A 604 -13.66 12.16 -1.56
CA CYS A 604 -12.20 12.35 -1.68
C CYS A 604 -11.75 13.81 -1.52
N ALA A 605 -12.10 14.69 -2.48
CA ALA A 605 -11.90 16.15 -2.48
C ALA A 605 -10.51 16.65 -2.00
N VAL A 606 -9.49 15.77 -1.95
CA VAL A 606 -8.23 16.06 -1.25
C VAL A 606 -7.47 17.22 -1.88
N CYS A 607 -7.56 17.36 -3.20
CA CYS A 607 -6.95 18.46 -3.93
C CYS A 607 -7.55 19.83 -3.59
N ALA A 608 -8.81 19.88 -3.15
CA ALA A 608 -9.48 21.07 -2.65
C ALA A 608 -9.10 21.32 -1.18
N ASP A 609 -9.11 20.27 -0.34
CA ASP A 609 -8.78 20.39 1.10
C ASP A 609 -7.37 20.97 1.34
N VAL A 610 -6.40 20.55 0.51
CA VAL A 610 -4.98 20.91 0.66
C VAL A 610 -4.57 22.16 -0.12
N CYS A 611 -5.51 22.77 -0.87
CA CYS A 611 -5.19 23.91 -1.71
C CYS A 611 -5.15 25.19 -0.87
N PRO A 612 -3.97 25.80 -0.66
CA PRO A 612 -3.86 27.01 0.15
C PRO A 612 -4.62 28.20 -0.45
N ASN A 613 -4.73 28.23 -1.79
CA ASN A 613 -5.37 29.32 -2.51
C ASN A 613 -6.82 29.00 -2.92
N ARG A 614 -7.34 27.81 -2.58
CA ARG A 614 -8.68 27.34 -3.01
C ARG A 614 -8.87 27.32 -4.54
N ALA A 615 -7.78 27.09 -5.28
CA ALA A 615 -7.78 26.96 -6.73
C ALA A 615 -8.36 25.62 -7.23
N ASN A 616 -8.56 24.63 -6.36
CA ASN A 616 -9.38 23.46 -6.69
C ASN A 616 -10.64 23.52 -5.84
N VAL A 617 -11.80 23.36 -6.49
CA VAL A 617 -13.11 23.42 -5.83
C VAL A 617 -13.95 22.22 -6.23
N CYS A 618 -14.81 21.76 -5.32
CA CYS A 618 -15.81 20.74 -5.62
C CYS A 618 -17.06 21.43 -6.18
N ILE A 619 -17.53 20.96 -7.34
CA ILE A 619 -18.75 21.43 -8.01
C ILE A 619 -19.75 20.29 -8.02
N GLU A 620 -20.91 20.52 -7.43
CA GLU A 620 -22.05 19.62 -7.53
C GLU A 620 -22.63 19.70 -8.95
N LEU A 621 -22.78 18.55 -9.62
CA LEU A 621 -23.41 18.47 -10.93
C LEU A 621 -24.75 17.75 -10.82
N PRO A 622 -25.81 18.26 -11.49
CA PRO A 622 -27.06 17.50 -11.63
C PRO A 622 -26.79 16.13 -12.25
N ASP A 623 -27.48 15.10 -11.74
CA ASP A 623 -27.41 13.71 -12.23
C ASP A 623 -26.03 13.00 -12.06
N HIS A 624 -25.12 13.54 -11.25
CA HIS A 624 -23.88 12.87 -10.83
C HIS A 624 -23.99 12.39 -9.38
N ASP A 625 -23.55 11.16 -9.10
CA ASP A 625 -23.53 10.57 -7.75
C ASP A 625 -22.53 11.26 -6.79
N THR A 626 -21.51 11.92 -7.35
CA THR A 626 -20.43 12.55 -6.59
C THR A 626 -20.06 13.90 -7.18
N PRO A 627 -19.59 14.85 -6.36
CA PRO A 627 -19.10 16.14 -6.85
C PRO A 627 -17.92 15.97 -7.81
N GLU A 628 -17.78 16.91 -8.73
CA GLU A 628 -16.64 17.00 -9.64
C GLU A 628 -15.61 18.04 -9.17
N ILE A 629 -14.36 17.89 -9.61
CA ILE A 629 -13.30 18.86 -9.30
C ILE A 629 -13.11 19.83 -10.47
N LEU A 630 -13.27 21.11 -10.19
CA LEU A 630 -12.91 22.20 -11.08
C LEU A 630 -11.61 22.85 -10.60
N HIS A 631 -10.67 23.07 -11.51
CA HIS A 631 -9.49 23.89 -11.28
C HIS A 631 -9.76 25.35 -11.69
N ILE A 632 -9.27 26.33 -10.94
CA ILE A 632 -9.40 27.76 -11.22
C ILE A 632 -7.99 28.33 -11.40
N ASP A 633 -7.63 28.61 -12.64
CA ASP A 633 -6.27 28.98 -13.04
C ASP A 633 -5.80 30.26 -12.34
N GLY A 634 -6.63 31.30 -12.33
CA GLY A 634 -6.29 32.61 -11.74
C GLY A 634 -6.06 32.61 -10.22
N MET A 635 -6.38 31.52 -9.53
CA MET A 635 -6.10 31.34 -8.09
C MET A 635 -4.88 30.44 -7.83
N CYS A 636 -4.40 29.74 -8.86
CA CYS A 636 -3.32 28.78 -8.73
C CYS A 636 -1.95 29.49 -8.69
N ASN A 637 -1.07 29.01 -7.81
CA ASN A 637 0.36 29.38 -7.79
C ASN A 637 1.27 28.16 -8.03
N GLU A 638 0.69 27.04 -8.49
CA GLU A 638 1.39 25.80 -8.80
C GLU A 638 2.26 25.24 -7.65
N CYS A 639 1.86 25.47 -6.39
CA CYS A 639 2.61 24.97 -5.23
C CYS A 639 2.77 23.43 -5.15
N GLY A 640 2.05 22.67 -5.98
CA GLY A 640 2.18 21.22 -6.10
C GLY A 640 1.48 20.40 -5.01
N ASN A 641 0.92 21.01 -3.95
CA ASN A 641 0.27 20.28 -2.85
C ASN A 641 -0.82 19.31 -3.35
N CYS A 642 -1.65 19.74 -4.30
CA CYS A 642 -2.71 18.88 -4.83
C CYS A 642 -2.15 17.68 -5.62
N ALA A 643 -0.96 17.77 -6.21
CA ALA A 643 -0.30 16.64 -6.87
C ALA A 643 0.31 15.67 -5.85
N VAL A 644 0.92 16.19 -4.77
CA VAL A 644 1.50 15.37 -3.70
C VAL A 644 0.44 14.48 -3.04
N PHE A 645 -0.75 15.04 -2.77
CA PHE A 645 -1.81 14.32 -2.06
C PHE A 645 -2.87 13.70 -2.97
N CYS A 646 -2.81 13.91 -4.29
CA CYS A 646 -3.71 13.21 -5.22
C CYS A 646 -3.49 11.69 -5.07
N PRO A 647 -4.54 10.86 -5.06
CA PRO A 647 -4.34 9.42 -5.12
C PRO A 647 -3.83 8.94 -6.47
N TYR A 648 -4.08 9.67 -7.56
CA TYR A 648 -3.65 9.33 -8.92
C TYR A 648 -2.24 9.84 -9.21
N GLU A 649 -1.56 9.22 -10.18
CA GLU A 649 -0.33 9.76 -10.77
C GLU A 649 -0.65 10.95 -11.68
N GLY A 650 -1.03 12.08 -11.08
CA GLY A 650 -1.41 13.29 -11.77
C GLY A 650 -1.33 14.53 -10.89
N ALA A 651 -1.42 15.69 -11.53
CA ALA A 651 -1.39 17.00 -10.93
C ALA A 651 -2.74 17.68 -11.18
N PRO A 652 -3.64 17.76 -10.17
CA PRO A 652 -4.96 18.37 -10.34
C PRO A 652 -4.93 19.80 -10.92
N TYR A 653 -3.90 20.60 -10.62
CA TYR A 653 -3.75 21.95 -11.18
C TYR A 653 -3.44 21.99 -12.69
N ARG A 654 -3.11 20.85 -13.30
CA ARG A 654 -2.81 20.69 -14.73
C ARG A 654 -3.83 19.80 -15.44
N ASP A 655 -4.25 18.74 -14.79
CA ASP A 655 -4.97 17.65 -15.44
C ASP A 655 -6.49 17.76 -15.25
N LYS A 656 -6.97 18.60 -14.31
CA LYS A 656 -8.40 18.83 -14.11
C LYS A 656 -8.96 19.92 -15.03
N PHE A 657 -10.26 19.82 -15.27
CA PHE A 657 -10.97 20.78 -16.10
C PHE A 657 -10.84 22.16 -15.48
N THR A 658 -10.34 23.10 -16.28
CA THR A 658 -9.85 24.39 -15.81
C THR A 658 -10.79 25.51 -16.21
N LEU A 659 -11.17 26.35 -15.25
CA LEU A 659 -11.80 27.64 -15.48
C LEU A 659 -10.70 28.71 -15.57
N TYR A 660 -10.76 29.48 -16.65
CA TYR A 660 -9.84 30.61 -16.89
C TYR A 660 -10.56 31.93 -16.67
N ASN A 661 -9.88 32.86 -16.00
CA ASN A 661 -10.40 34.21 -15.72
C ASN A 661 -10.41 35.10 -16.97
N SER A 662 -9.53 34.83 -17.94
CA SER A 662 -9.44 35.59 -19.18
C SER A 662 -9.04 34.73 -20.38
N ARG A 663 -9.23 35.28 -21.59
CA ARG A 663 -8.70 34.70 -22.84
C ARG A 663 -7.17 34.56 -22.79
N ILE A 664 -6.48 35.50 -22.17
CA ILE A 664 -5.01 35.48 -22.08
C ILE A 664 -4.55 34.29 -21.24
N ASP A 665 -5.22 34.03 -20.11
CA ASP A 665 -4.90 32.88 -19.24
C ASP A 665 -5.15 31.56 -19.98
N PHE A 666 -6.27 31.48 -20.72
CA PHE A 666 -6.60 30.34 -21.57
C PHE A 666 -5.51 30.07 -22.63
N GLU A 667 -5.03 31.11 -23.31
CA GLU A 667 -3.99 31.03 -24.34
C GLU A 667 -2.60 30.65 -23.77
N ASN A 668 -2.29 31.08 -22.54
CA ASN A 668 -1.02 30.80 -21.87
C ASN A 668 -0.96 29.41 -21.21
N SER A 669 -2.09 28.74 -21.08
CA SER A 669 -2.20 27.41 -20.48
C SER A 669 -2.44 26.33 -21.55
N LYS A 670 -2.13 25.08 -21.21
CA LYS A 670 -2.43 23.90 -22.06
C LYS A 670 -3.53 23.00 -21.47
N ASN A 671 -4.08 23.34 -20.31
CA ASN A 671 -5.07 22.50 -19.65
C ASN A 671 -6.36 22.44 -20.47
N ASN A 672 -7.08 21.32 -20.36
CA ASN A 672 -8.47 21.24 -20.82
C ASN A 672 -9.32 22.13 -19.92
N GLY A 673 -10.18 22.95 -20.50
CA GLY A 673 -10.87 23.99 -19.75
C GLY A 673 -11.61 24.99 -20.60
N PHE A 674 -12.14 26.03 -19.99
CA PHE A 674 -12.94 27.05 -20.66
C PHE A 674 -12.77 28.45 -20.08
N ALA A 675 -12.95 29.46 -20.92
CA ALA A 675 -12.97 30.87 -20.54
C ALA A 675 -14.29 31.51 -21.01
N VAL A 676 -15.00 32.19 -20.12
CA VAL A 676 -16.27 32.84 -20.47
C VAL A 676 -15.98 34.16 -21.20
N LEU A 677 -16.58 34.35 -22.38
CA LEU A 677 -16.42 35.56 -23.21
C LEU A 677 -17.56 36.58 -23.03
N GLY A 678 -18.69 36.16 -22.45
CA GLY A 678 -19.94 36.93 -22.34
C GLY A 678 -21.02 36.46 -23.31
N ASN A 679 -22.27 36.93 -23.15
CA ASN A 679 -23.43 36.57 -23.97
C ASN A 679 -23.62 35.05 -24.16
N ASP A 680 -23.49 34.27 -23.08
CA ASP A 680 -23.59 32.80 -23.09
C ASP A 680 -22.57 32.08 -24.01
N SER A 681 -21.49 32.77 -24.39
CA SER A 681 -20.39 32.21 -25.20
C SER A 681 -19.12 32.02 -24.39
N PHE A 682 -18.35 30.99 -24.74
CA PHE A 682 -17.11 30.63 -24.08
C PHE A 682 -16.09 30.05 -25.07
N LEU A 683 -14.80 30.22 -24.77
CA LEU A 683 -13.72 29.44 -25.37
C LEU A 683 -13.65 28.10 -24.66
N LEU A 684 -13.47 27.02 -25.41
CA LEU A 684 -13.31 25.67 -24.88
C LEU A 684 -12.04 25.05 -25.45
N ARG A 685 -11.23 24.45 -24.57
CA ARG A 685 -10.18 23.49 -24.92
C ARG A 685 -10.57 22.12 -24.38
N LEU A 686 -10.74 21.14 -25.27
CA LEU A 686 -10.99 19.75 -24.88
C LEU A 686 -10.32 18.80 -25.89
N ASP A 687 -9.57 17.82 -25.39
CA ASP A 687 -8.87 16.80 -26.19
C ASP A 687 -7.99 17.41 -27.31
N GLY A 688 -7.33 18.52 -26.98
CA GLY A 688 -6.43 19.24 -27.90
C GLY A 688 -7.13 20.06 -28.98
N LYS A 689 -8.47 20.18 -28.95
CA LYS A 689 -9.24 21.05 -29.84
C LYS A 689 -9.65 22.32 -29.11
N GLU A 690 -9.53 23.44 -29.81
CA GLU A 690 -9.98 24.76 -29.33
C GLU A 690 -11.10 25.28 -30.21
N GLU A 691 -12.19 25.71 -29.59
CA GLU A 691 -13.35 26.28 -30.29
C GLU A 691 -14.07 27.33 -29.44
N THR A 692 -14.87 28.17 -30.11
CA THR A 692 -15.81 29.08 -29.45
C THR A 692 -17.20 28.48 -29.54
N VAL A 693 -17.84 28.27 -28.38
CA VAL A 693 -19.11 27.58 -28.26
C VAL A 693 -20.09 28.46 -27.49
N ASP A 694 -21.37 28.40 -27.84
CA ASP A 694 -22.45 29.00 -27.07
C ASP A 694 -23.16 27.96 -26.18
N LEU A 695 -23.88 28.37 -25.14
CA LEU A 695 -24.57 27.44 -24.24
C LEU A 695 -25.57 26.50 -24.95
N LYS A 696 -26.07 26.88 -26.13
CA LYS A 696 -26.95 26.05 -26.96
C LYS A 696 -26.16 25.01 -27.76
N GLY A 697 -24.96 25.33 -28.21
CA GLY A 697 -24.00 24.44 -28.86
C GLY A 697 -23.32 23.47 -27.90
N ALA A 698 -23.45 23.67 -26.58
CA ALA A 698 -22.92 22.77 -25.55
C ALA A 698 -23.52 21.34 -25.58
N GLU A 699 -24.56 21.08 -26.37
CA GLU A 699 -25.04 19.70 -26.62
C GLU A 699 -24.12 18.90 -27.55
N ARG A 700 -23.15 19.57 -28.20
CA ARG A 700 -22.18 18.96 -29.14
C ARG A 700 -20.83 18.64 -28.50
N ILE A 701 -20.62 19.02 -27.24
CA ILE A 701 -19.42 18.70 -26.46
C ILE A 701 -19.70 17.50 -25.53
N SER A 702 -18.70 17.04 -24.76
CA SER A 702 -18.93 15.94 -23.80
C SER A 702 -19.97 16.34 -22.75
N ALA A 703 -20.78 15.37 -22.29
CA ALA A 703 -21.88 15.60 -21.36
C ALA A 703 -21.37 16.18 -20.04
N GLU A 704 -20.25 15.69 -19.55
CA GLU A 704 -19.60 16.11 -18.31
C GLU A 704 -19.08 17.55 -18.40
N ALA A 705 -18.42 17.90 -19.51
CA ALA A 705 -17.94 19.27 -19.71
C ALA A 705 -19.11 20.25 -19.83
N ALA A 706 -20.18 19.87 -20.56
CA ALA A 706 -21.38 20.69 -20.67
C ALA A 706 -22.06 20.90 -19.30
N ALA A 707 -22.19 19.84 -18.50
CA ALA A 707 -22.76 19.91 -17.16
C ALA A 707 -21.92 20.83 -16.26
N MET A 708 -20.60 20.65 -16.26
CA MET A 708 -19.66 21.49 -15.50
C MET A 708 -19.76 22.97 -15.88
N ILE A 709 -19.70 23.29 -17.17
CA ILE A 709 -19.79 24.68 -17.66
C ILE A 709 -21.12 25.31 -17.25
N LYS A 710 -22.24 24.59 -17.40
CA LYS A 710 -23.56 25.06 -16.99
C LYS A 710 -23.62 25.32 -15.48
N ALA A 711 -23.11 24.39 -14.66
CA ALA A 711 -23.08 24.51 -13.21
C ALA A 711 -22.21 25.70 -12.75
N VAL A 712 -21.09 25.96 -13.43
CA VAL A 712 -20.26 27.14 -13.15
C VAL A 712 -20.97 28.44 -13.51
N ILE A 713 -21.52 28.54 -14.73
CA ILE A 713 -22.13 29.78 -15.21
C ILE A 713 -23.43 30.12 -14.45
N ARG A 714 -24.26 29.12 -14.15
CA ARG A 714 -25.59 29.33 -13.56
C ARG A 714 -25.55 29.30 -12.04
N ASP A 715 -24.92 28.28 -11.46
CA ASP A 715 -25.08 27.98 -10.03
C ASP A 715 -23.88 28.45 -9.21
N ASN A 716 -22.72 28.66 -9.85
CA ASN A 716 -21.47 29.06 -9.19
C ASN A 716 -20.82 30.30 -9.84
N SER A 717 -21.63 31.22 -10.35
CA SER A 717 -21.15 32.40 -11.10
C SER A 717 -20.16 33.29 -10.36
N ARG A 718 -20.11 33.21 -9.01
CA ARG A 718 -19.09 33.85 -8.17
C ARG A 718 -17.65 33.44 -8.53
N LEU A 719 -17.45 32.27 -9.14
CA LEU A 719 -16.12 31.77 -9.52
C LEU A 719 -15.58 32.49 -10.77
N LEU A 720 -16.42 33.26 -11.47
CA LEU A 720 -16.05 34.02 -12.66
C LEU A 720 -15.44 35.41 -12.32
N TYR A 721 -15.46 35.82 -11.04
CA TYR A 721 -15.11 37.19 -10.60
C TYR A 721 -13.95 37.23 -9.61
#